data_AF-A0A7V2TPW7-F1
#
_entry.id   AF-A0A7V2TPW7-F1
#
_cell.length_a   1.000
_cell.length_b   1.000
_cell.length_c   1.000
_cell.angle_alpha   90.00
_cell.angle_beta   90.00
_cell.angle_gamma   90.00
#
_symmetry.space_group_name_H-M   'P 1'
#
loop_
_entity.id
_entity.type
_entity.pdbx_description
1 polymer ?
#
loop_
_entity_poly.entity_id
_entity_poly.type
_entity_poly.pdbx_seq_one_letter_code
_entity_poly.pdbx_strand_id
1 'polypeptide(L)'
;MTAIPFLDLKPVYDELRDELDAAYRRVMASGWFILGEEVEAFEREFAAYCGVKHCIGVGNGLDALHLILRAYGIGAGDEVIVPSNTYIATWLAISYAGATPIPVEPDERTYNLDPDRIEAAITARTRAIMPVHLYGQPADMARAVAQRHNLKVIDDAAQAHGARYRGRRVGGLGDATAWSFYPTKNLGAFGDAGAITTDDDELADRVRVLRNYGSRVKYFNEVKGYNSRLDPLQAALLRVRLKQLDEWNRRRQVIAARYLETLSDVPELIAPGVVDGAEPVWHVFVVRHPQRDKFQQRLTAAGVGTLIHYPVPPHLSDAYREAGYAPGAFPIAERLAREVISLPIGPHLSGDEAAARGLGFDACGIASVASEQDDGFNAWIGAGMHADMSWMERTREVRQRIDMFLPDARSVVMLAANYCTDPPDKPEDTPRGRVSRYAWGRDYHRAMRRAVCKVAEVVDQVFPGSRSRISIDSAPVRERAWAARAGIGWVAKNSLIIIPGVGSWCFLAAVVTTAEIEPDLPIADRCGSCRACMDACPTGAIVAPRVVDSRRCIAYHTIENRGVIPSEVARSMGDMVFGCDICQEVCPWNRRAPRSHIRDFLPRSEDTAWPPLAPLLAGNRDWFEAVFTGTPVRRAKLEGMRRNAEIVRNNLCGGAPDLP
;
A
#
# COMPACT_ATOMS: atom_id res chain seq x y z
N MET A 1 -7.25 10.70 7.07
CA MET A 1 -7.18 9.42 6.33
C MET A 1 -5.88 9.44 5.54
N THR A 2 -5.02 8.44 5.67
CA THR A 2 -3.84 8.32 4.80
C THR A 2 -4.32 7.66 3.51
N ALA A 3 -4.34 8.38 2.39
CA ALA A 3 -4.86 7.85 1.12
C ALA A 3 -4.08 6.61 0.66
N ILE A 4 -4.76 5.61 0.07
CA ILE A 4 -4.13 4.53 -0.69
C ILE A 4 -3.78 5.13 -2.07
N PRO A 5 -2.50 5.37 -2.38
CA PRO A 5 -2.14 5.91 -3.69
C PRO A 5 -2.44 4.86 -4.78
N PHE A 6 -2.72 5.33 -5.99
CA PHE A 6 -2.86 4.43 -7.14
C PHE A 6 -1.56 3.64 -7.40
N LEU A 7 -0.43 4.35 -7.34
CA LEU A 7 0.93 3.81 -7.40
C LEU A 7 1.88 4.82 -6.72
N ASP A 8 2.75 4.36 -5.82
CA ASP A 8 3.81 5.19 -5.23
C ASP A 8 5.17 4.74 -5.77
N LEU A 9 5.93 5.69 -6.32
CA LEU A 9 7.25 5.43 -6.89
C LEU A 9 8.38 5.59 -5.87
N LYS A 10 8.15 6.27 -4.74
CA LYS A 10 9.20 6.50 -3.74
C LYS A 10 9.68 5.18 -3.10
N PRO A 11 8.81 4.23 -2.72
CA PRO A 11 9.24 2.95 -2.17
C PRO A 11 10.16 2.14 -3.09
N VAL A 12 10.01 2.29 -4.42
CA VAL A 12 10.89 1.66 -5.41
C VAL A 12 12.34 2.13 -5.24
N TYR A 13 12.55 3.43 -5.00
CA TYR A 13 13.87 3.98 -4.72
C TYR A 13 14.34 3.59 -3.32
N ASP A 14 13.46 3.66 -2.32
CA ASP A 14 13.83 3.34 -0.93
C ASP A 14 14.29 1.88 -0.77
N GLU A 15 13.64 0.92 -1.43
CA GLU A 15 14.01 -0.50 -1.41
C GLU A 15 15.42 -0.76 -1.98
N LEU A 16 15.84 0.00 -2.99
CA LEU A 16 17.09 -0.22 -3.74
C LEU A 16 18.07 0.96 -3.63
N ARG A 17 17.96 1.75 -2.56
CA ARG A 17 18.62 3.06 -2.46
C ARG A 17 20.12 2.95 -2.68
N ASP A 18 20.77 2.02 -1.99
CA ASP A 18 22.23 1.91 -1.99
C ASP A 18 22.75 1.49 -3.37
N GLU A 19 22.10 0.54 -4.03
CA GLU A 19 22.47 0.08 -5.37
C GLU A 19 22.20 1.15 -6.44
N LEU A 20 21.07 1.86 -6.35
CA LEU A 20 20.71 2.93 -7.27
C LEU A 20 21.65 4.13 -7.13
N ASP A 21 21.96 4.56 -5.91
CA ASP A 21 22.91 5.64 -5.65
C ASP A 21 24.32 5.27 -6.11
N ALA A 22 24.74 4.01 -5.93
CA ALA A 22 26.02 3.51 -6.43
C ALA A 22 26.07 3.52 -7.97
N ALA A 23 24.98 3.11 -8.64
CA ALA A 23 24.86 3.18 -10.09
C ALA A 23 24.92 4.62 -10.61
N TYR A 24 24.18 5.54 -9.97
CA TYR A 24 24.25 6.97 -10.26
C TYR A 24 25.69 7.50 -10.16
N ARG A 25 26.37 7.29 -9.01
CA ARG A 25 27.74 7.78 -8.79
C ARG A 25 28.72 7.23 -9.83
N ARG A 26 28.58 5.96 -10.22
CA ARG A 26 29.42 5.33 -11.24
C ARG A 26 29.28 6.01 -12.61
N VAL A 27 28.05 6.32 -13.03
CA VAL A 27 27.80 7.04 -14.29
C VAL A 27 28.33 8.47 -14.22
N MET A 28 28.07 9.18 -13.12
CA MET A 28 28.55 10.56 -12.98
C MET A 28 30.09 10.64 -12.98
N ALA A 29 30.76 9.66 -12.40
CA ALA A 29 32.22 9.57 -12.38
C ALA A 29 32.85 9.17 -13.73
N SER A 30 32.09 8.53 -14.63
CA SER A 30 32.62 8.08 -15.93
C SER A 30 32.81 9.23 -16.92
N GLY A 31 32.04 10.32 -16.79
CA GLY A 31 32.00 11.40 -17.76
C GLY A 31 31.35 11.02 -19.11
N TRP A 32 30.72 9.84 -19.20
CA TRP A 32 30.13 9.32 -20.43
C TRP A 32 28.60 9.21 -20.34
N PHE A 33 27.90 10.08 -21.07
CA PHE A 33 26.46 10.32 -20.87
C PHE A 33 25.58 10.02 -22.08
N ILE A 34 26.12 9.54 -23.19
CA ILE A 34 25.35 9.18 -24.40
C ILE A 34 25.90 7.88 -24.96
N LEU A 35 25.05 6.84 -25.05
CA LEU A 35 25.48 5.48 -25.45
C LEU A 35 26.62 4.94 -24.56
N GLY A 36 27.29 3.85 -24.95
CA GLY A 36 28.44 3.31 -24.21
C GLY A 36 28.07 2.18 -23.25
N GLU A 37 29.01 1.84 -22.36
CA GLU A 37 29.04 0.55 -21.66
C GLU A 37 27.79 0.23 -20.84
N GLU A 38 27.18 1.22 -20.16
CA GLU A 38 25.95 0.99 -19.38
C GLU A 38 24.76 0.65 -20.28
N VAL A 39 24.67 1.28 -21.45
CA VAL A 39 23.64 1.00 -22.45
C VAL A 39 23.87 -0.38 -23.04
N GLU A 40 25.10 -0.70 -23.45
CA GLU A 40 25.44 -2.01 -24.01
C GLU A 40 25.21 -3.15 -22.99
N ALA A 41 25.53 -2.92 -21.72
CA ALA A 41 25.31 -3.89 -20.66
C ALA A 41 23.81 -4.10 -20.41
N PHE A 42 23.03 -3.02 -20.33
CA PHE A 42 21.57 -3.13 -20.23
C PHE A 42 20.96 -3.84 -21.44
N GLU A 43 21.40 -3.52 -22.66
CA GLU A 43 20.94 -4.17 -23.89
C GLU A 43 21.20 -5.69 -23.83
N ARG A 44 22.41 -6.12 -23.46
CA ARG A 44 22.73 -7.55 -23.29
C ARG A 44 21.87 -8.22 -22.23
N GLU A 45 21.77 -7.60 -21.05
CA GLU A 45 21.02 -8.15 -19.91
C GLU A 45 19.52 -8.26 -20.22
N PHE A 46 18.93 -7.26 -20.87
CA PHE A 46 17.52 -7.24 -21.21
C PHE A 46 17.18 -8.17 -22.39
N ALA A 47 18.06 -8.27 -23.40
CA ALA A 47 17.92 -9.27 -24.46
C ALA A 47 17.94 -10.70 -23.88
N ALA A 48 18.89 -10.98 -22.99
CA ALA A 48 18.96 -12.26 -22.28
C ALA A 48 17.71 -12.50 -21.41
N TYR A 49 17.22 -11.48 -20.71
CA TYR A 49 16.00 -11.57 -19.91
C TYR A 49 14.78 -11.93 -20.77
N CYS A 50 14.63 -11.33 -21.95
CA CYS A 50 13.56 -11.63 -22.90
C CYS A 50 13.75 -12.94 -23.67
N GLY A 51 14.97 -13.50 -23.68
CA GLY A 51 15.30 -14.72 -24.43
C GLY A 51 15.41 -14.50 -25.95
N VAL A 52 15.93 -13.33 -26.36
CA VAL A 52 16.13 -12.93 -27.76
C VAL A 52 17.57 -12.48 -28.01
N LYS A 53 17.98 -12.39 -29.29
CA LYS A 53 19.35 -12.01 -29.66
C LYS A 53 19.68 -10.55 -29.39
N HIS A 54 18.77 -9.62 -29.70
CA HIS A 54 19.06 -8.19 -29.69
C HIS A 54 18.14 -7.40 -28.77
N CYS A 55 18.72 -6.42 -28.11
CA CYS A 55 18.03 -5.28 -27.50
C CYS A 55 18.69 -4.00 -28.00
N ILE A 56 17.89 -2.98 -28.32
CA ILE A 56 18.35 -1.68 -28.79
C ILE A 56 17.64 -0.60 -27.97
N GLY A 57 18.37 0.08 -27.07
CA GLY A 57 17.85 1.15 -26.22
C GLY A 57 17.52 2.43 -27.00
N VAL A 58 16.34 3.00 -26.77
CA VAL A 58 15.83 4.20 -27.45
C VAL A 58 15.20 5.16 -26.42
N GLY A 59 14.74 6.32 -26.87
CA GLY A 59 14.28 7.39 -25.98
C GLY A 59 12.99 7.07 -25.24
N ASN A 60 12.06 6.31 -25.83
CA ASN A 60 10.77 5.96 -25.23
C ASN A 60 10.08 4.83 -26.01
N GLY A 61 8.92 4.35 -25.53
CA GLY A 61 8.16 3.28 -26.18
C GLY A 61 7.50 3.66 -27.51
N LEU A 62 7.15 4.93 -27.70
CA LEU A 62 6.60 5.41 -28.98
C LEU A 62 7.68 5.37 -30.06
N ASP A 63 8.88 5.85 -29.75
CA ASP A 63 10.03 5.78 -30.64
C ASP A 63 10.42 4.34 -30.94
N ALA A 64 10.32 3.43 -29.96
CA ALA A 64 10.56 2.00 -30.20
C ALA A 64 9.63 1.46 -31.31
N LEU A 65 8.32 1.70 -31.21
CA LEU A 65 7.36 1.29 -32.24
C LEU A 65 7.62 1.96 -33.60
N HIS A 66 7.81 3.27 -33.61
CA HIS A 66 8.06 4.05 -34.82
C HIS A 66 9.34 3.60 -35.54
N LEU A 67 10.43 3.36 -34.82
CA LEU A 67 11.70 2.94 -35.39
C LEU A 67 11.63 1.51 -35.95
N ILE A 68 10.87 0.60 -35.33
CA ILE A 68 10.61 -0.74 -35.90
C ILE A 68 9.92 -0.60 -37.26
N LEU A 69 8.84 0.18 -37.34
CA LEU A 69 8.09 0.40 -38.58
C LEU A 69 9.00 0.94 -39.69
N ARG A 70 9.78 1.98 -39.37
CA ARG A 70 10.71 2.59 -40.34
C ARG A 70 11.84 1.65 -40.76
N ALA A 71 12.35 0.81 -39.86
CA ALA A 71 13.39 -0.16 -40.18
C ALA A 71 12.87 -1.29 -41.08
N TYR A 72 11.58 -1.68 -40.95
CA TYR A 72 10.88 -2.56 -41.90
C TYR A 72 10.47 -1.87 -43.20
N GLY A 73 10.68 -0.56 -43.34
CA GLY A 73 10.30 0.20 -44.52
C GLY A 73 8.80 0.49 -44.62
N ILE A 74 8.05 0.33 -43.53
CA ILE A 74 6.61 0.61 -43.46
C ILE A 74 6.42 2.13 -43.35
N GLY A 75 5.57 2.69 -44.22
CA GLY A 75 5.30 4.12 -44.22
C GLY A 75 4.14 4.53 -45.12
N ALA A 76 4.31 5.61 -45.87
CA ALA A 76 3.26 6.20 -46.70
C ALA A 76 2.62 5.17 -47.66
N GLY A 77 1.30 5.01 -47.55
CA GLY A 77 0.52 4.07 -48.36
C GLY A 77 0.41 2.66 -47.79
N ASP A 78 1.10 2.36 -46.69
CA ASP A 78 0.94 1.11 -45.96
C ASP A 78 -0.11 1.22 -44.85
N GLU A 79 -0.65 0.07 -44.46
CA GLU A 79 -1.60 -0.09 -43.37
C GLU A 79 -1.03 -0.98 -42.26
N VAL A 80 -1.31 -0.63 -41.02
CA VAL A 80 -0.93 -1.40 -39.84
C VAL A 80 -2.16 -1.65 -38.98
N ILE A 81 -2.51 -2.92 -38.77
CA ILE A 81 -3.63 -3.31 -37.90
C ILE A 81 -3.25 -3.04 -36.45
N VAL A 82 -4.13 -2.39 -35.69
CA VAL A 82 -3.88 -1.95 -34.31
C VAL A 82 -5.14 -2.09 -33.44
N PRO A 83 -5.06 -2.35 -32.13
CA PRO A 83 -6.24 -2.39 -31.28
C PRO A 83 -6.97 -1.05 -31.23
N SER A 84 -8.30 -1.07 -31.27
CA SER A 84 -9.16 0.11 -31.12
C SER A 84 -9.15 0.72 -29.71
N ASN A 85 -8.74 -0.05 -28.69
CA ASN A 85 -8.80 0.34 -27.27
C ASN A 85 -7.43 0.62 -26.61
N THR A 86 -6.35 0.65 -27.39
CA THR A 86 -4.98 0.83 -26.85
C THR A 86 -4.69 2.28 -26.42
N TYR A 87 -3.53 2.51 -25.82
CA TYR A 87 -3.00 3.84 -25.63
C TYR A 87 -2.68 4.50 -26.97
N ILE A 88 -3.00 5.79 -27.10
CA ILE A 88 -2.85 6.53 -28.36
C ILE A 88 -1.42 6.50 -28.95
N ALA A 89 -0.39 6.30 -28.12
CA ALA A 89 1.00 6.20 -28.60
C ALA A 89 1.21 5.09 -29.64
N THR A 90 0.48 3.99 -29.55
CA THR A 90 0.56 2.89 -30.54
C THR A 90 0.10 3.38 -31.92
N TRP A 91 -0.96 4.18 -31.99
CA TRP A 91 -1.44 4.77 -33.23
C TRP A 91 -0.50 5.87 -33.73
N LEU A 92 0.00 6.72 -32.83
CA LEU A 92 0.91 7.82 -33.17
C LEU A 92 2.19 7.29 -33.82
N ALA A 93 2.74 6.17 -33.34
CA ALA A 93 3.90 5.54 -33.95
C ALA A 93 3.66 5.13 -35.41
N ILE A 94 2.47 4.61 -35.73
CA ILE A 94 2.06 4.24 -37.09
C ILE A 94 1.97 5.49 -37.97
N SER A 95 1.28 6.52 -37.48
CA SER A 95 1.14 7.80 -38.19
C SER A 95 2.47 8.53 -38.38
N TYR A 96 3.39 8.48 -37.40
CA TYR A 96 4.73 9.05 -37.50
C TYR A 96 5.58 8.36 -38.56
N ALA A 97 5.36 7.06 -38.79
CA ALA A 97 5.99 6.35 -39.90
C ALA A 97 5.41 6.77 -41.26
N GLY A 98 4.26 7.45 -41.28
CA GLY A 98 3.49 7.82 -42.47
C GLY A 98 2.45 6.77 -42.89
N ALA A 99 2.34 5.67 -42.15
CA ALA A 99 1.37 4.61 -42.42
C ALA A 99 0.01 4.92 -41.80
N THR A 100 -1.02 4.17 -42.22
CA THR A 100 -2.38 4.33 -41.73
C THR A 100 -2.69 3.29 -40.64
N PRO A 101 -3.06 3.70 -39.41
CA PRO A 101 -3.54 2.76 -38.39
C PRO A 101 -4.92 2.24 -38.78
N ILE A 102 -5.07 0.90 -38.82
CA ILE A 102 -6.34 0.21 -39.08
C ILE A 102 -6.84 -0.40 -37.77
N PRO A 103 -7.78 0.28 -37.06
CA PRO A 103 -8.34 -0.21 -35.81
C PRO A 103 -9.11 -1.52 -35.96
N VAL A 104 -8.86 -2.45 -35.04
CA VAL A 104 -9.61 -3.69 -34.87
C VAL A 104 -9.99 -3.85 -33.39
N GLU A 105 -11.21 -4.29 -33.14
CA GLU A 105 -11.76 -4.41 -31.78
C GLU A 105 -11.05 -5.47 -30.93
N PRO A 106 -10.96 -5.26 -29.60
CA PRO A 106 -10.45 -6.26 -28.68
C PRO A 106 -11.51 -7.31 -28.31
N ASP A 107 -11.07 -8.39 -27.68
CA ASP A 107 -11.93 -9.25 -26.86
C ASP A 107 -12.28 -8.49 -25.56
N GLU A 108 -13.57 -8.31 -25.30
CA GLU A 108 -14.09 -7.62 -24.10
C GLU A 108 -13.63 -8.25 -22.78
N ARG A 109 -13.28 -9.53 -22.77
CA ARG A 109 -12.84 -10.27 -21.59
C ARG A 109 -11.38 -10.01 -21.25
N THR A 110 -10.52 -9.90 -22.27
CA THR A 110 -9.05 -9.84 -22.11
C THR A 110 -8.48 -8.45 -22.36
N TYR A 111 -9.27 -7.59 -22.99
CA TYR A 111 -8.92 -6.23 -23.46
C TYR A 111 -7.83 -6.18 -24.52
N ASN A 112 -7.38 -7.32 -25.02
CA ASN A 112 -6.38 -7.43 -26.07
C ASN A 112 -7.06 -7.66 -27.43
N LEU A 113 -6.31 -7.40 -28.50
CA LEU A 113 -6.74 -7.56 -29.89
C LEU A 113 -7.43 -8.91 -30.11
N ASP A 114 -8.64 -8.91 -30.69
CA ASP A 114 -9.38 -10.14 -30.99
C ASP A 114 -8.82 -10.79 -32.28
N PRO A 115 -8.17 -11.96 -32.21
CA PRO A 115 -7.58 -12.61 -33.38
C PRO A 115 -8.59 -12.92 -34.48
N ASP A 116 -9.84 -13.22 -34.12
CA ASP A 116 -10.89 -13.62 -35.07
C ASP A 116 -11.39 -12.44 -35.90
N ARG A 117 -11.07 -11.20 -35.49
CA ARG A 117 -11.44 -9.97 -36.21
C ARG A 117 -10.35 -9.42 -37.11
N ILE A 118 -9.13 -9.96 -37.03
CA ILE A 118 -7.98 -9.43 -37.77
C ILE A 118 -8.14 -9.65 -39.27
N GLU A 119 -8.50 -10.86 -39.68
CA GLU A 119 -8.47 -11.27 -41.09
C GLU A 119 -9.39 -10.41 -41.97
N ALA A 120 -10.53 -9.96 -41.43
CA ALA A 120 -11.47 -9.07 -42.12
C ALA A 120 -10.94 -7.64 -42.34
N ALA A 121 -9.94 -7.21 -41.58
CA ALA A 121 -9.33 -5.89 -41.71
C ALA A 121 -8.11 -5.87 -42.66
N ILE A 122 -7.67 -7.03 -43.14
CA ILE A 122 -6.51 -7.13 -44.04
C ILE A 122 -6.88 -6.64 -45.43
N THR A 123 -6.03 -5.77 -45.98
CA THR A 123 -6.09 -5.30 -47.36
C THR A 123 -4.75 -5.54 -48.07
N ALA A 124 -4.68 -5.24 -49.37
CA ALA A 124 -3.43 -5.28 -50.13
C ALA A 124 -2.37 -4.27 -49.62
N ARG A 125 -2.78 -3.27 -48.82
CA ARG A 125 -1.88 -2.28 -48.20
C ARG A 125 -1.37 -2.70 -46.83
N THR A 126 -1.97 -3.72 -46.21
CA THR A 126 -1.55 -4.17 -44.88
C THR A 126 -0.12 -4.72 -44.93
N ARG A 127 0.72 -4.27 -43.99
CA ARG A 127 2.12 -4.73 -43.85
C ARG A 127 2.42 -5.33 -42.50
N ALA A 128 1.70 -4.91 -41.46
CA ALA A 128 1.93 -5.38 -40.11
C ALA A 128 0.65 -5.46 -39.28
N ILE A 129 0.71 -6.28 -38.25
CA ILE A 129 -0.24 -6.34 -37.14
C ILE A 129 0.54 -5.93 -35.89
N MET A 130 -0.02 -5.01 -35.12
CA MET A 130 0.60 -4.45 -33.93
C MET A 130 -0.21 -4.80 -32.68
N PRO A 131 -0.17 -6.07 -32.21
CA PRO A 131 -0.86 -6.45 -30.98
C PRO A 131 -0.24 -5.71 -29.78
N VAL A 132 -1.09 -5.37 -28.81
CA VAL A 132 -0.67 -4.72 -27.57
C VAL A 132 -0.88 -5.70 -26.44
N HIS A 133 0.11 -5.85 -25.55
CA HIS A 133 -0.02 -6.66 -24.34
C HIS A 133 -0.55 -5.80 -23.20
N LEU A 134 -1.82 -5.45 -23.32
CA LEU A 134 -2.45 -4.41 -22.51
C LEU A 134 -2.57 -4.87 -21.05
N TYR A 135 -2.35 -3.91 -20.13
CA TYR A 135 -2.41 -4.09 -18.68
C TYR A 135 -1.41 -5.11 -18.09
N GLY A 136 -0.43 -5.54 -18.89
CA GLY A 136 0.56 -6.53 -18.51
C GLY A 136 0.14 -7.96 -18.75
N GLN A 137 -0.92 -8.17 -19.52
CA GLN A 137 -1.32 -9.47 -20.03
C GLN A 137 -0.91 -9.60 -21.51
N PRO A 138 -0.19 -10.67 -21.88
CA PRO A 138 0.06 -11.02 -23.27
C PRO A 138 -1.24 -11.18 -24.07
N ALA A 139 -1.23 -10.70 -25.30
CA ALA A 139 -2.32 -10.90 -26.25
C ALA A 139 -2.27 -12.33 -26.79
N ASP A 140 -3.41 -12.86 -27.22
CA ASP A 140 -3.38 -14.08 -28.02
C ASP A 140 -2.71 -13.78 -29.36
N MET A 141 -1.76 -14.64 -29.76
CA MET A 141 -0.76 -14.25 -30.74
C MET A 141 -1.34 -14.22 -32.15
N ALA A 142 -1.31 -13.05 -32.78
CA ALA A 142 -1.71 -12.85 -34.19
C ALA A 142 -0.80 -13.56 -35.23
N ARG A 143 0.20 -14.34 -34.78
CA ARG A 143 1.25 -14.94 -35.61
C ARG A 143 0.68 -15.89 -36.69
N ALA A 144 -0.36 -16.67 -36.38
CA ALA A 144 -0.96 -17.57 -37.35
C ALA A 144 -1.62 -16.82 -38.52
N VAL A 145 -2.31 -15.70 -38.24
CA VAL A 145 -2.89 -14.85 -39.27
C VAL A 145 -1.78 -14.13 -40.05
N ALA A 146 -0.81 -13.56 -39.34
CA ALA A 146 0.30 -12.84 -39.95
C ALA A 146 1.08 -13.70 -40.96
N GLN A 147 1.38 -14.95 -40.61
CA GLN A 147 2.09 -15.89 -41.48
C GLN A 147 1.32 -16.20 -42.77
N ARG A 148 -0.01 -16.38 -42.69
CA ARG A 148 -0.85 -16.65 -43.88
C ARG A 148 -0.86 -15.49 -44.88
N HIS A 149 -0.69 -14.26 -44.39
CA HIS A 149 -0.74 -13.04 -45.21
C HIS A 149 0.62 -12.36 -45.41
N ASN A 150 1.72 -13.00 -44.99
CA ASN A 150 3.08 -12.44 -45.03
C ASN A 150 3.19 -11.04 -44.38
N LEU A 151 2.55 -10.87 -43.22
CA LEU A 151 2.57 -9.64 -42.43
C LEU A 151 3.60 -9.74 -41.31
N LYS A 152 4.17 -8.59 -40.92
CA LYS A 152 4.99 -8.49 -39.71
C LYS A 152 4.12 -8.45 -38.45
N VAL A 153 4.60 -9.02 -37.36
CA VAL A 153 4.01 -8.87 -36.02
C VAL A 153 4.92 -8.01 -35.17
N ILE A 154 4.42 -6.84 -34.74
CA ILE A 154 5.17 -5.89 -33.91
C ILE A 154 4.46 -5.78 -32.57
N ASP A 155 5.01 -6.39 -31.53
CA ASP A 155 4.39 -6.35 -30.20
C ASP A 155 4.60 -4.98 -29.55
N ASP A 156 3.54 -4.33 -29.10
CA ASP A 156 3.62 -3.28 -28.10
C ASP A 156 3.57 -3.92 -26.70
N ALA A 157 4.74 -4.10 -26.11
CA ALA A 157 4.93 -4.70 -24.79
C ALA A 157 5.21 -3.67 -23.69
N ALA A 158 4.89 -2.38 -23.94
CA ALA A 158 5.15 -1.30 -22.99
C ALA A 158 4.55 -1.51 -21.59
N GLN A 159 3.61 -2.44 -21.43
CA GLN A 159 2.97 -2.77 -20.16
C GLN A 159 3.27 -4.20 -19.67
N ALA A 160 4.06 -5.01 -20.38
CA ALA A 160 4.15 -6.46 -20.15
C ALA A 160 5.55 -6.98 -19.80
N HIS A 161 6.38 -6.15 -19.15
CA HIS A 161 7.75 -6.51 -18.75
C HIS A 161 7.77 -7.76 -17.86
N GLY A 162 8.33 -8.85 -18.39
CA GLY A 162 8.45 -10.12 -17.68
C GLY A 162 7.26 -11.07 -17.83
N ALA A 163 6.18 -10.66 -18.49
CA ALA A 163 5.03 -11.52 -18.75
C ALA A 163 5.42 -12.70 -19.64
N ARG A 164 4.63 -13.78 -19.58
CA ARG A 164 4.87 -15.00 -20.38
C ARG A 164 3.61 -15.45 -21.10
N TYR A 165 3.79 -16.01 -22.28
CA TYR A 165 2.76 -16.68 -23.03
C TYR A 165 3.25 -18.08 -23.38
N ARG A 166 2.54 -19.10 -22.92
CA ARG A 166 2.89 -20.52 -23.03
C ARG A 166 4.33 -20.80 -22.59
N GLY A 167 4.69 -20.26 -21.42
CA GLY A 167 6.01 -20.39 -20.79
C GLY A 167 7.13 -19.52 -21.39
N ARG A 168 6.94 -18.93 -22.57
CA ARG A 168 7.91 -18.03 -23.21
C ARG A 168 7.69 -16.59 -22.76
N ARG A 169 8.75 -15.87 -22.39
CA ARG A 169 8.65 -14.46 -22.03
C ARG A 169 8.29 -13.60 -23.25
N VAL A 170 7.57 -12.52 -22.99
CA VAL A 170 7.35 -11.43 -23.94
C VAL A 170 8.70 -10.79 -24.31
N GLY A 171 8.85 -10.45 -25.60
CA GLY A 171 10.07 -9.86 -26.17
C GLY A 171 10.53 -10.48 -27.48
N GLY A 172 10.03 -11.68 -27.78
CA GLY A 172 10.26 -12.41 -29.03
C GLY A 172 9.06 -13.27 -29.43
N LEU A 173 7.85 -12.81 -29.11
CA LEU A 173 6.61 -13.49 -29.51
C LEU A 173 6.22 -13.10 -30.95
N GLY A 174 6.35 -11.82 -31.30
CA GLY A 174 6.33 -11.27 -32.67
C GLY A 174 7.70 -11.27 -33.36
N ASP A 175 7.82 -10.51 -34.46
CA ASP A 175 9.09 -10.32 -35.19
C ASP A 175 9.97 -9.25 -34.52
N ALA A 176 9.33 -8.29 -33.86
CA ALA A 176 9.99 -7.30 -33.00
C ALA A 176 9.03 -6.88 -31.88
N THR A 177 9.61 -6.45 -30.75
CA THR A 177 8.84 -5.98 -29.59
C THR A 177 9.35 -4.62 -29.15
N ALA A 178 8.42 -3.68 -28.93
CA ALA A 178 8.71 -2.36 -28.38
C ALA A 178 8.44 -2.31 -26.87
N TRP A 179 9.34 -1.64 -26.15
CA TRP A 179 9.31 -1.50 -24.71
C TRP A 179 9.33 -0.02 -24.30
N SER A 180 8.56 0.30 -23.26
CA SER A 180 8.63 1.58 -22.57
C SER A 180 9.18 1.35 -21.18
N PHE A 181 10.16 2.14 -20.79
CA PHE A 181 10.64 2.21 -19.41
C PHE A 181 10.21 3.52 -18.77
N TYR A 182 9.05 4.06 -19.13
CA TYR A 182 8.48 5.22 -18.43
C TYR A 182 8.36 4.91 -16.92
N PRO A 183 8.48 5.89 -16.00
CA PRO A 183 8.72 5.60 -14.58
C PRO A 183 7.68 4.70 -13.90
N THR A 184 6.43 4.73 -14.37
CA THR A 184 5.32 3.93 -13.80
C THR A 184 5.24 2.49 -14.34
N LYS A 185 6.05 2.12 -15.34
CA LYS A 185 6.07 0.75 -15.88
C LYS A 185 6.61 -0.25 -14.86
N ASN A 186 6.30 -1.53 -15.05
CA ASN A 186 6.79 -2.62 -14.20
C ASN A 186 8.32 -2.58 -14.07
N LEU A 187 9.00 -2.33 -15.20
CA LEU A 187 10.40 -1.91 -15.24
C LEU A 187 10.46 -0.45 -15.70
N GLY A 188 10.48 0.49 -14.76
CA GLY A 188 10.58 1.92 -15.06
C GLY A 188 12.02 2.46 -14.93
N ALA A 189 12.32 3.52 -15.67
CA ALA A 189 13.47 4.38 -15.47
C ALA A 189 13.09 5.55 -14.53
N PHE A 190 14.01 6.48 -14.28
CA PHE A 190 13.71 7.75 -13.58
C PHE A 190 13.54 8.91 -14.57
N GLY A 191 13.03 8.60 -15.76
CA GLY A 191 12.78 9.50 -16.87
C GLY A 191 12.13 8.73 -18.03
N ASP A 192 12.08 9.34 -19.21
CA ASP A 192 11.71 8.63 -20.43
C ASP A 192 12.84 7.70 -20.89
N ALA A 193 12.46 6.49 -21.28
CA ALA A 193 13.35 5.47 -21.79
C ALA A 193 12.53 4.40 -22.53
N GLY A 194 13.15 3.72 -23.50
CA GLY A 194 12.54 2.61 -24.22
C GLY A 194 13.58 1.65 -24.78
N ALA A 195 13.11 0.54 -25.35
CA ALA A 195 13.97 -0.39 -26.09
C ALA A 195 13.17 -1.14 -27.16
N ILE A 196 13.90 -1.75 -28.08
CA ILE A 196 13.39 -2.71 -29.07
C ILE A 196 14.10 -4.03 -28.85
N THR A 197 13.35 -5.14 -28.83
CA THR A 197 13.92 -6.50 -28.84
C THR A 197 13.53 -7.25 -30.11
N THR A 198 14.46 -8.05 -30.65
CA THR A 198 14.24 -8.84 -31.87
C THR A 198 15.30 -9.94 -32.02
N ASP A 199 15.00 -10.96 -32.83
CA ASP A 199 15.96 -11.97 -33.31
C ASP A 199 16.51 -11.67 -34.72
N ASP A 200 16.02 -10.59 -35.35
CA ASP A 200 16.39 -10.16 -36.71
C ASP A 200 17.63 -9.24 -36.67
N ASP A 201 18.76 -9.76 -37.16
CA ASP A 201 20.03 -9.04 -37.21
C ASP A 201 19.97 -7.79 -38.09
N GLU A 202 19.22 -7.84 -39.20
CA GLU A 202 19.10 -6.72 -40.14
C GLU A 202 18.23 -5.61 -39.55
N LEU A 203 17.11 -5.97 -38.91
CA LEU A 203 16.29 -5.00 -38.19
C LEU A 203 17.10 -4.31 -37.09
N ALA A 204 17.81 -5.09 -36.27
CA ALA A 204 18.59 -4.56 -35.15
C ALA A 204 19.65 -3.55 -35.62
N ASP A 205 20.37 -3.87 -36.70
CA ASP A 205 21.36 -2.97 -37.29
C ASP A 205 20.72 -1.69 -37.85
N ARG A 206 19.63 -1.80 -38.62
CA ARG A 206 18.89 -0.63 -39.16
C ARG A 206 18.37 0.29 -38.04
N VAL A 207 17.85 -0.28 -36.95
CA VAL A 207 17.38 0.50 -35.80
C VAL A 207 18.55 1.24 -35.13
N ARG A 208 19.73 0.61 -34.95
CA ARG A 208 20.91 1.28 -34.38
C ARG A 208 21.37 2.48 -35.23
N VAL A 209 21.22 2.38 -36.54
CA VAL A 209 21.47 3.50 -37.47
C VAL A 209 20.42 4.58 -37.29
N LEU A 210 19.14 4.23 -37.38
CA LEU A 210 18.03 5.19 -37.31
C LEU A 210 17.99 5.94 -35.98
N ARG A 211 18.27 5.28 -34.84
CA ARG A 211 18.23 5.89 -33.51
C ARG A 211 19.29 6.96 -33.28
N ASN A 212 20.33 6.97 -34.11
CA ASN A 212 21.54 7.78 -33.97
C ASN A 212 21.84 8.58 -35.24
N TYR A 213 20.91 9.45 -35.62
CA TYR A 213 20.98 10.35 -36.77
C TYR A 213 21.17 9.66 -38.12
N GLY A 214 20.90 8.37 -38.22
CA GLY A 214 21.10 7.61 -39.45
C GLY A 214 22.57 7.28 -39.72
N SER A 215 23.37 7.10 -38.66
CA SER A 215 24.83 7.00 -38.75
C SER A 215 25.36 5.84 -37.90
N ARG A 216 26.13 4.92 -38.53
CA ARG A 216 27.01 3.98 -37.80
C ARG A 216 28.33 4.62 -37.38
N VAL A 217 28.83 5.56 -38.18
CA VAL A 217 30.16 6.18 -38.01
C VAL A 217 29.99 7.68 -37.85
N LYS A 218 30.62 8.24 -36.81
CA LYS A 218 30.56 9.67 -36.50
C LYS A 218 30.79 10.54 -37.75
N TYR A 219 29.86 11.47 -38.02
CA TYR A 219 29.84 12.38 -39.17
C TYR A 219 29.48 11.77 -40.54
N PHE A 220 29.13 10.49 -40.61
CA PHE A 220 28.67 9.84 -41.84
C PHE A 220 27.23 9.36 -41.68
N ASN A 221 26.29 10.11 -42.25
CA ASN A 221 24.86 9.83 -42.20
C ASN A 221 24.41 9.14 -43.49
N GLU A 222 24.04 7.86 -43.39
CA GLU A 222 23.67 6.99 -44.51
C GLU A 222 22.20 7.18 -44.92
N VAL A 223 21.36 7.45 -43.92
CA VAL A 223 19.91 7.64 -44.09
C VAL A 223 19.45 8.79 -43.20
N LYS A 224 18.24 9.29 -43.43
CA LYS A 224 17.59 10.24 -42.53
C LYS A 224 17.13 9.49 -41.28
N GLY A 225 17.89 9.59 -40.19
CA GLY A 225 17.52 9.05 -38.88
C GLY A 225 17.05 10.11 -37.89
N TYR A 226 17.08 9.73 -36.62
CA TYR A 226 16.52 10.45 -35.49
C TYR A 226 17.51 10.53 -34.33
N ASN A 227 17.20 11.34 -33.33
CA ASN A 227 17.87 11.28 -32.04
C ASN A 227 16.93 10.63 -31.02
N SER A 228 17.03 9.31 -30.88
CA SER A 228 16.23 8.59 -29.88
C SER A 228 17.11 7.52 -29.25
N ARG A 229 17.69 7.82 -28.09
CA ARG A 229 18.71 6.98 -27.44
C ARG A 229 18.34 6.79 -25.99
N LEU A 230 18.74 5.65 -25.43
CA LEU A 230 18.70 5.43 -23.99
C LEU A 230 19.95 6.05 -23.36
N ASP A 231 19.76 6.88 -22.35
CA ASP A 231 20.88 7.47 -21.61
C ASP A 231 21.59 6.41 -20.73
N PRO A 232 22.94 6.45 -20.61
CA PRO A 232 23.69 5.58 -19.70
C PRO A 232 23.23 5.65 -18.25
N LEU A 233 22.78 6.82 -17.80
CA LEU A 233 22.23 6.97 -16.45
C LEU A 233 20.95 6.14 -16.28
N GLN A 234 20.02 6.25 -17.21
CA GLN A 234 18.77 5.47 -17.16
C GLN A 234 19.07 3.97 -17.34
N ALA A 235 19.97 3.61 -18.25
CA ALA A 235 20.41 2.22 -18.43
C ALA A 235 20.99 1.62 -17.13
N ALA A 236 21.90 2.32 -16.46
CA ALA A 236 22.50 1.85 -15.21
C ALA A 236 21.46 1.62 -14.10
N LEU A 237 20.46 2.51 -13.99
CA LEU A 237 19.38 2.40 -13.01
C LEU A 237 18.41 1.26 -13.39
N LEU A 238 18.12 1.09 -14.68
CA LEU A 238 17.31 -0.02 -15.19
C LEU A 238 17.96 -1.38 -14.94
N ARG A 239 19.29 -1.50 -15.05
CA ARG A 239 20.02 -2.74 -14.73
C ARG A 239 19.84 -3.16 -13.27
N VAL A 240 19.86 -2.20 -12.35
CA VAL A 240 19.60 -2.46 -10.92
C VAL A 240 18.17 -2.97 -10.75
N ARG A 241 17.19 -2.29 -11.35
CA ARG A 241 15.77 -2.66 -11.26
C ARG A 241 15.42 -3.97 -11.96
N LEU A 242 16.11 -4.31 -13.06
CA LEU A 242 15.88 -5.53 -13.83
C LEU A 242 16.09 -6.79 -12.97
N LYS A 243 17.06 -6.76 -12.04
CA LYS A 243 17.31 -7.85 -11.09
C LYS A 243 16.13 -8.15 -10.17
N GLN A 244 15.30 -7.14 -9.88
CA GLN A 244 14.14 -7.25 -8.98
C GLN A 244 12.81 -7.41 -9.72
N LEU A 245 12.80 -7.32 -11.05
CA LEU A 245 11.58 -7.27 -11.85
C LEU A 245 10.68 -8.49 -11.63
N ASP A 246 11.25 -9.70 -11.61
CA ASP A 246 10.47 -10.92 -11.41
C ASP A 246 9.82 -10.97 -10.01
N GLU A 247 10.56 -10.57 -8.97
CA GLU A 247 10.03 -10.50 -7.61
C GLU A 247 8.93 -9.43 -7.49
N TRP A 248 9.14 -8.25 -8.05
CA TRP A 248 8.12 -7.20 -8.07
C TRP A 248 6.86 -7.60 -8.85
N ASN A 249 7.02 -8.32 -9.97
CA ASN A 249 5.89 -8.88 -10.70
C ASN A 249 5.16 -9.95 -9.89
N ARG A 250 5.87 -10.80 -9.14
CA ARG A 250 5.28 -11.78 -8.23
C ARG A 250 4.43 -11.10 -7.16
N ARG A 251 4.91 -10.01 -6.55
CA ARG A 251 4.13 -9.20 -5.58
C ARG A 251 2.84 -8.66 -6.20
N ARG A 252 2.90 -8.16 -7.44
CA ARG A 252 1.70 -7.73 -8.19
C ARG A 252 0.74 -8.89 -8.43
N GLN A 253 1.23 -10.06 -8.81
CA GLN A 253 0.41 -11.26 -9.04
C GLN A 253 -0.34 -11.70 -7.77
N VAL A 254 0.31 -11.64 -6.60
CA VAL A 254 -0.35 -11.93 -5.31
C VAL A 254 -1.51 -10.96 -5.06
N ILE A 255 -1.31 -9.65 -5.28
CA ILE A 255 -2.37 -8.65 -5.12
C ILE A 255 -3.51 -8.88 -6.12
N ALA A 256 -3.18 -9.13 -7.39
CA ALA A 256 -4.17 -9.38 -8.43
C ALA A 256 -5.01 -10.63 -8.13
N ALA A 257 -4.39 -11.71 -7.64
CA ALA A 257 -5.10 -12.92 -7.23
C ALA A 257 -6.12 -12.61 -6.12
N ARG A 258 -5.73 -11.81 -5.12
CA ARG A 258 -6.65 -11.36 -4.05
C ARG A 258 -7.81 -10.53 -4.61
N TYR A 259 -7.55 -9.62 -5.56
CA TYR A 259 -8.65 -8.88 -6.17
C TYR A 259 -9.58 -9.79 -6.98
N LEU A 260 -9.05 -10.72 -7.76
CA LEU A 260 -9.87 -11.67 -8.53
C LEU A 260 -10.77 -12.52 -7.61
N GLU A 261 -10.22 -13.00 -6.50
CA GLU A 261 -10.96 -13.77 -5.50
C GLU A 261 -12.01 -12.93 -4.75
N THR A 262 -11.64 -11.73 -4.29
CA THR A 262 -12.53 -10.92 -3.43
C THR A 262 -13.59 -10.14 -4.20
N LEU A 263 -13.34 -9.83 -5.46
CA LEU A 263 -14.27 -9.06 -6.30
C LEU A 263 -15.19 -9.96 -7.14
N SER A 264 -14.96 -11.28 -7.20
CA SER A 264 -15.81 -12.21 -7.97
C SER A 264 -17.26 -12.21 -7.50
N ASP A 265 -17.49 -11.89 -6.22
CA ASP A 265 -18.81 -11.91 -5.59
C ASP A 265 -19.53 -10.56 -5.67
N VAL A 266 -18.94 -9.53 -6.30
CA VAL A 266 -19.54 -8.20 -6.43
C VAL A 266 -20.27 -8.12 -7.78
N PRO A 267 -21.62 -8.20 -7.83
CA PRO A 267 -22.36 -8.36 -9.08
C PRO A 267 -22.22 -7.18 -10.06
N GLU A 268 -21.87 -6.00 -9.54
CA GLU A 268 -21.73 -4.76 -10.31
C GLU A 268 -20.33 -4.59 -10.94
N LEU A 269 -19.37 -5.46 -10.58
CA LEU A 269 -18.00 -5.42 -11.09
C LEU A 269 -17.73 -6.58 -12.03
N ILE A 270 -17.09 -6.28 -13.16
CA ILE A 270 -16.59 -7.29 -14.09
C ILE A 270 -15.06 -7.31 -13.98
N ALA A 271 -14.55 -8.43 -13.48
CA ALA A 271 -13.13 -8.70 -13.36
C ALA A 271 -12.46 -8.95 -14.72
N PRO A 272 -11.15 -8.70 -14.87
CA PRO A 272 -10.42 -9.01 -16.09
C PRO A 272 -10.30 -10.53 -16.26
N GLY A 273 -10.53 -11.03 -17.47
CA GLY A 273 -10.22 -12.42 -17.80
C GLY A 273 -8.78 -12.62 -18.22
N VAL A 274 -8.25 -13.82 -17.96
CA VAL A 274 -6.90 -14.21 -18.35
C VAL A 274 -6.94 -15.08 -19.61
N VAL A 275 -6.09 -14.76 -20.59
CA VAL A 275 -5.90 -15.54 -21.83
C VAL A 275 -5.28 -16.89 -21.48
N ASP A 276 -5.74 -17.96 -22.12
CA ASP A 276 -5.23 -19.31 -21.87
C ASP A 276 -3.73 -19.41 -22.17
N GLY A 277 -2.96 -19.84 -21.17
CA GLY A 277 -1.50 -19.93 -21.23
C GLY A 277 -0.77 -18.60 -21.05
N ALA A 278 -1.45 -17.49 -20.78
CA ALA A 278 -0.82 -16.24 -20.39
C ALA A 278 -0.49 -16.22 -18.89
N GLU A 279 0.64 -15.60 -18.55
CA GLU A 279 1.09 -15.30 -17.19
C GLU A 279 1.21 -13.77 -17.07
N PRO A 280 0.15 -13.07 -16.63
CA PRO A 280 0.16 -11.61 -16.56
C PRO A 280 1.08 -11.08 -15.46
N VAL A 281 1.62 -9.89 -15.70
CA VAL A 281 2.44 -9.13 -14.72
C VAL A 281 1.68 -7.96 -14.09
N TRP A 282 0.40 -7.79 -14.45
CA TRP A 282 -0.52 -6.85 -13.82
C TRP A 282 0.07 -5.44 -13.66
N HIS A 283 0.43 -4.82 -14.79
CA HIS A 283 0.87 -3.43 -14.81
C HIS A 283 -0.17 -2.51 -14.17
N VAL A 284 -1.42 -2.77 -14.54
CA VAL A 284 -2.61 -2.18 -13.91
C VAL A 284 -3.66 -3.27 -13.73
N PHE A 285 -4.43 -3.20 -12.64
CA PHE A 285 -5.54 -4.11 -12.38
C PHE A 285 -6.85 -3.41 -12.76
N VAL A 286 -7.48 -3.83 -13.84
CA VAL A 286 -8.64 -3.15 -14.44
C VAL A 286 -9.90 -3.96 -14.20
N VAL A 287 -10.90 -3.31 -13.59
CA VAL A 287 -12.28 -3.81 -13.52
C VAL A 287 -13.18 -2.92 -14.34
N ARG A 288 -14.34 -3.43 -14.77
CA ARG A 288 -15.40 -2.62 -15.39
C ARG A 288 -16.53 -2.40 -14.41
N HIS A 289 -17.12 -1.21 -14.47
CA HIS A 289 -18.32 -0.86 -13.72
C HIS A 289 -19.24 0.02 -14.59
N PRO A 290 -20.54 -0.29 -14.73
CA PRO A 290 -21.45 0.44 -15.63
C PRO A 290 -21.66 1.91 -15.22
N GLN A 291 -21.52 2.22 -13.92
CA GLN A 291 -21.50 3.60 -13.39
C GLN A 291 -20.10 4.01 -12.93
N ARG A 292 -19.08 3.79 -13.78
CA ARG A 292 -17.65 3.95 -13.46
C ARG A 292 -17.33 5.24 -12.71
N ASP A 293 -17.83 6.38 -13.17
CA ASP A 293 -17.51 7.69 -12.56
C ASP A 293 -18.07 7.82 -11.13
N LYS A 294 -19.30 7.33 -10.88
CA LYS A 294 -19.87 7.29 -9.53
C LYS A 294 -19.10 6.35 -8.62
N PHE A 295 -18.69 5.20 -9.15
CA PHE A 295 -17.88 4.24 -8.42
C PHE A 295 -16.50 4.83 -8.06
N GLN A 296 -15.85 5.50 -9.01
CA GLN A 296 -14.60 6.21 -8.80
C GLN A 296 -14.71 7.28 -7.71
N GLN A 297 -15.78 8.07 -7.72
CA GLN A 297 -16.05 9.08 -6.68
C GLN A 297 -16.20 8.44 -5.29
N ARG A 298 -16.89 7.30 -5.19
CA ARG A 298 -17.01 6.54 -3.93
C ARG A 298 -15.65 6.04 -3.43
N LEU A 299 -14.83 5.48 -4.31
CA LEU A 299 -13.47 5.04 -3.98
C LEU A 299 -12.59 6.22 -3.52
N THR A 300 -12.68 7.35 -4.21
CA THR A 300 -11.95 8.57 -3.85
C THR A 300 -12.38 9.09 -2.48
N ALA A 301 -13.70 9.12 -2.20
CA ALA A 301 -14.23 9.51 -0.89
C ALA A 301 -13.80 8.55 0.24
N ALA A 302 -13.54 7.28 -0.09
CA ALA A 302 -12.97 6.29 0.82
C ALA A 302 -11.43 6.36 0.91
N GLY A 303 -10.79 7.33 0.25
CA GLY A 303 -9.35 7.52 0.26
C GLY A 303 -8.58 6.54 -0.65
N VAL A 304 -9.21 5.95 -1.65
CA VAL A 304 -8.59 5.02 -2.61
C VAL A 304 -8.31 5.74 -3.94
N GLY A 305 -7.02 5.86 -4.28
CA GLY A 305 -6.57 6.41 -5.55
C GLY A 305 -6.86 5.45 -6.71
N THR A 306 -7.46 5.94 -7.78
CA THR A 306 -7.75 5.16 -8.99
C THR A 306 -7.39 5.97 -10.22
N LEU A 307 -7.19 5.29 -11.35
CA LEU A 307 -7.02 5.91 -12.66
C LEU A 307 -7.92 5.24 -13.70
N ILE A 308 -8.01 5.85 -14.88
CA ILE A 308 -8.76 5.32 -16.02
C ILE A 308 -7.79 5.14 -17.18
N HIS A 309 -7.71 3.92 -17.70
CA HIS A 309 -6.92 3.55 -18.87
C HIS A 309 -7.86 2.92 -19.89
N TYR A 310 -8.40 3.62 -20.88
CA TYR A 310 -8.35 5.08 -21.08
C TYR A 310 -9.77 5.63 -21.25
N PRO A 311 -10.04 6.88 -20.84
CA PRO A 311 -11.41 7.43 -20.87
C PRO A 311 -11.91 7.78 -22.28
N VAL A 312 -11.00 7.92 -23.25
CA VAL A 312 -11.30 8.25 -24.64
C VAL A 312 -10.50 7.30 -25.53
N PRO A 313 -11.16 6.48 -26.38
CA PRO A 313 -10.47 5.61 -27.31
C PRO A 313 -9.85 6.45 -28.46
N PRO A 314 -8.73 6.01 -29.09
CA PRO A 314 -8.02 6.79 -30.09
C PRO A 314 -8.89 7.31 -31.25
N HIS A 315 -9.85 6.52 -31.74
CA HIS A 315 -10.73 6.92 -32.86
C HIS A 315 -11.67 8.09 -32.53
N LEU A 316 -11.92 8.36 -31.25
CA LEU A 316 -12.72 9.51 -30.79
C LEU A 316 -11.86 10.64 -30.24
N SER A 317 -10.52 10.51 -30.29
CA SER A 317 -9.64 11.60 -29.92
C SER A 317 -9.59 12.66 -31.01
N ASP A 318 -9.47 13.93 -30.61
CA ASP A 318 -9.36 15.04 -31.58
C ASP A 318 -8.14 14.93 -32.51
N ALA A 319 -7.13 14.17 -32.10
CA ALA A 319 -5.90 13.92 -32.85
C ALA A 319 -6.06 12.97 -34.03
N TYR A 320 -7.18 12.23 -34.11
CA TYR A 320 -7.50 11.29 -35.19
C TYR A 320 -8.85 11.60 -35.85
N ARG A 321 -9.36 12.82 -35.68
CA ARG A 321 -10.65 13.25 -36.25
C ARG A 321 -10.67 13.16 -37.77
N GLU A 322 -9.52 13.36 -38.43
CA GLU A 322 -9.32 13.22 -39.87
C GLU A 322 -9.48 11.78 -40.38
N ALA A 323 -9.38 10.77 -39.51
CA ALA A 323 -9.66 9.38 -39.87
C ALA A 323 -11.16 9.14 -40.13
N GLY A 324 -12.04 10.07 -39.73
CA GLY A 324 -13.45 10.07 -40.11
C GLY A 324 -14.32 9.04 -39.38
N TYR A 325 -13.82 8.39 -38.33
CA TYR A 325 -14.62 7.47 -37.51
C TYR A 325 -15.63 8.25 -36.66
N ALA A 326 -16.89 7.79 -36.67
CA ALA A 326 -17.95 8.32 -35.82
C ALA A 326 -18.13 7.47 -34.55
N PRO A 327 -18.72 8.03 -33.47
CA PRO A 327 -19.20 7.22 -32.35
C PRO A 327 -20.07 6.04 -32.83
N GLY A 328 -19.83 4.86 -32.30
CA GLY A 328 -20.43 3.60 -32.70
C GLY A 328 -19.61 2.80 -33.73
N ALA A 329 -18.53 3.34 -34.29
CA ALA A 329 -17.65 2.60 -35.21
C ALA A 329 -16.91 1.46 -34.51
N PHE A 330 -16.52 1.67 -33.24
CA PHE A 330 -15.84 0.67 -32.41
C PHE A 330 -16.59 0.55 -31.07
N PRO A 331 -17.76 -0.12 -31.06
CA PRO A 331 -18.64 -0.18 -29.89
C PRO A 331 -17.99 -0.86 -28.66
N ILE A 332 -17.06 -1.79 -28.85
CA ILE A 332 -16.36 -2.46 -27.75
C ILE A 332 -15.37 -1.49 -27.10
N ALA A 333 -14.47 -0.87 -27.87
CA ALA A 333 -13.54 0.13 -27.32
C ALA A 333 -14.27 1.28 -26.62
N GLU A 334 -15.37 1.76 -27.19
CA GLU A 334 -16.18 2.82 -26.58
C GLU A 334 -16.84 2.38 -25.27
N ARG A 335 -17.32 1.14 -25.20
CA ARG A 335 -17.88 0.57 -23.97
C ARG A 335 -16.80 0.44 -22.90
N LEU A 336 -15.64 -0.11 -23.25
CA LEU A 336 -14.51 -0.23 -22.35
C LEU A 336 -14.09 1.15 -21.80
N ALA A 337 -13.94 2.16 -22.65
CA ALA A 337 -13.55 3.51 -22.22
C ALA A 337 -14.51 4.13 -21.18
N ARG A 338 -15.81 3.84 -21.30
CA ARG A 338 -16.84 4.27 -20.34
C ARG A 338 -16.83 3.49 -19.02
N GLU A 339 -16.45 2.21 -19.06
CA GLU A 339 -16.67 1.30 -17.93
C GLU A 339 -15.40 0.96 -17.14
N VAL A 340 -14.21 1.02 -17.75
CA VAL A 340 -12.97 0.59 -17.11
C VAL A 340 -12.50 1.54 -16.01
N ILE A 341 -12.01 0.97 -14.91
CA ILE A 341 -11.34 1.67 -13.82
C ILE A 341 -10.17 0.82 -13.32
N SER A 342 -9.03 1.47 -13.10
CA SER A 342 -7.82 0.82 -12.59
C SER A 342 -7.75 1.00 -11.07
N LEU A 343 -7.69 -0.12 -10.36
CA LEU A 343 -7.51 -0.17 -8.91
C LEU A 343 -6.02 -0.10 -8.54
N PRO A 344 -5.67 0.35 -7.32
CA PRO A 344 -4.29 0.36 -6.84
C PRO A 344 -3.63 -1.01 -6.98
N ILE A 345 -2.45 -1.03 -7.60
CA ILE A 345 -1.62 -2.24 -7.64
C ILE A 345 -0.15 -1.86 -7.86
N GLY A 346 0.74 -2.47 -7.10
CA GLY A 346 2.17 -2.22 -7.21
C GLY A 346 2.98 -3.14 -6.30
N PRO A 347 4.29 -3.27 -6.55
CA PRO A 347 5.16 -4.14 -5.76
C PRO A 347 5.37 -3.67 -4.32
N HIS A 348 4.94 -2.45 -4.00
CA HIS A 348 5.03 -1.82 -2.68
C HIS A 348 3.67 -1.52 -2.06
N LEU A 349 2.58 -1.95 -2.71
CA LEU A 349 1.28 -1.96 -2.05
C LEU A 349 1.30 -3.14 -1.07
N SER A 350 1.49 -2.87 0.21
CA SER A 350 1.52 -3.93 1.22
C SER A 350 0.17 -4.65 1.21
N GLY A 351 0.21 -5.97 1.01
CA GLY A 351 -0.99 -6.80 1.02
C GLY A 351 -1.75 -6.73 2.36
N ASP A 352 -1.04 -6.36 3.42
CA ASP A 352 -1.53 -6.34 4.80
C ASP A 352 -2.13 -4.99 5.19
N GLU A 353 -1.67 -3.84 4.66
CA GLU A 353 -2.38 -2.57 4.89
C GLU A 353 -3.73 -2.55 4.17
N ALA A 354 -3.83 -3.04 2.94
CA ALA A 354 -5.07 -3.00 2.19
C ALA A 354 -6.16 -3.89 2.83
N ALA A 355 -5.78 -5.10 3.27
CA ALA A 355 -6.69 -6.03 3.95
C ALA A 355 -7.04 -5.56 5.37
N ALA A 356 -6.07 -5.09 6.15
CA ALA A 356 -6.32 -4.61 7.51
C ALA A 356 -7.17 -3.33 7.52
N ARG A 357 -6.96 -2.41 6.56
CA ARG A 357 -7.82 -1.22 6.40
C ARG A 357 -9.24 -1.57 5.97
N GLY A 358 -9.42 -2.55 5.09
CA GLY A 358 -10.75 -3.10 4.75
C GLY A 358 -11.49 -3.67 5.96
N LEU A 359 -10.76 -4.08 7.00
CA LEU A 359 -11.29 -4.58 8.28
C LEU A 359 -11.33 -3.51 9.39
N GLY A 360 -10.95 -2.27 9.08
CA GLY A 360 -11.00 -1.12 10.01
C GLY A 360 -9.73 -0.89 10.83
N PHE A 361 -8.58 -1.41 10.44
CA PHE A 361 -7.29 -1.14 11.10
C PHE A 361 -6.49 -0.10 10.33
N ASP A 362 -5.88 0.85 11.04
CA ASP A 362 -5.05 1.92 10.47
C ASP A 362 -3.60 1.49 10.22
N ALA A 363 -3.14 0.40 10.85
CA ALA A 363 -1.85 -0.22 10.58
C ALA A 363 -1.88 -1.74 10.81
N CYS A 364 -1.04 -2.46 10.06
CA CYS A 364 -0.79 -3.89 10.19
C CYS A 364 0.71 -4.15 10.01
N GLY A 365 1.23 -5.16 10.67
CA GLY A 365 2.58 -5.66 10.42
C GLY A 365 2.83 -6.99 11.09
N ILE A 366 3.93 -7.63 10.73
CA ILE A 366 4.22 -9.02 11.09
C ILE A 366 5.58 -9.09 11.78
N ALA A 367 5.62 -9.75 12.94
CA ALA A 367 6.86 -10.07 13.63
C ALA A 367 7.09 -11.57 13.65
N SER A 368 8.34 -12.00 13.42
CA SER A 368 8.73 -13.39 13.65
C SER A 368 8.90 -13.66 15.16
N VAL A 369 8.58 -14.87 15.58
CA VAL A 369 8.83 -15.34 16.95
C VAL A 369 10.30 -15.75 17.06
N ALA A 370 11.17 -14.77 17.22
CA ALA A 370 12.53 -15.01 17.70
C ALA A 370 12.56 -15.02 19.24
N SER A 371 13.34 -15.95 19.81
CA SER A 371 13.52 -16.05 21.26
C SER A 371 14.38 -14.88 21.76
N GLU A 372 13.75 -13.87 22.32
CA GLU A 372 14.44 -12.80 23.04
C GLU A 372 13.79 -12.57 24.39
N GLN A 373 14.59 -12.71 25.44
CA GLN A 373 14.23 -12.29 26.79
C GLN A 373 14.30 -10.76 26.85
N ASP A 374 13.29 -10.15 27.49
CA ASP A 374 13.27 -8.70 27.72
C ASP A 374 13.58 -8.44 29.19
N ASP A 375 14.84 -8.07 29.43
CA ASP A 375 15.35 -7.75 30.76
C ASP A 375 14.63 -6.54 31.39
N GLY A 376 14.08 -5.63 30.59
CA GLY A 376 13.38 -4.44 31.05
C GLY A 376 12.05 -4.76 31.76
N PHE A 377 11.25 -5.68 31.21
CA PHE A 377 10.00 -6.11 31.87
C PHE A 377 10.28 -6.86 33.18
N ASN A 378 11.31 -7.70 33.21
CA ASN A 378 11.76 -8.39 34.43
C ASN A 378 12.19 -7.42 35.52
N ALA A 379 13.03 -6.44 35.17
CA ALA A 379 13.48 -5.40 36.10
C ALA A 379 12.29 -4.59 36.65
N TRP A 380 11.30 -4.27 35.79
CA TRP A 380 10.11 -3.52 36.18
C TRP A 380 9.24 -4.28 37.20
N ILE A 381 9.03 -5.60 37.00
CA ILE A 381 8.34 -6.45 37.97
C ILE A 381 9.13 -6.54 39.28
N GLY A 382 10.43 -6.81 39.21
CA GLY A 382 11.30 -6.94 40.39
C GLY A 382 11.41 -5.67 41.23
N ALA A 383 11.26 -4.49 40.60
CA ALA A 383 11.20 -3.20 41.29
C ALA A 383 9.81 -2.87 41.90
N GLY A 384 8.82 -3.75 41.76
CA GLY A 384 7.47 -3.55 42.28
C GLY A 384 6.70 -2.42 41.57
N MET A 385 7.12 -2.03 40.36
CA MET A 385 6.52 -0.90 39.63
C MET A 385 5.13 -1.22 39.04
N HIS A 386 4.66 -2.46 39.18
CA HIS A 386 3.32 -2.91 38.80
C HIS A 386 2.24 -2.62 39.87
N ALA A 387 2.63 -2.08 41.02
CA ALA A 387 1.73 -1.82 42.15
C ALA A 387 0.89 -3.08 42.50
N ASP A 388 -0.40 -2.94 42.80
CA ASP A 388 -1.23 -4.07 43.24
C ASP A 388 -1.70 -4.99 42.10
N MET A 389 -1.21 -4.81 40.87
CA MET A 389 -1.56 -5.67 39.74
C MET A 389 -0.82 -7.02 39.82
N SER A 390 -1.05 -7.79 40.88
CA SER A 390 -0.42 -9.10 41.14
C SER A 390 -0.57 -10.11 39.98
N TRP A 391 -1.56 -9.92 39.11
CA TRP A 391 -1.71 -10.72 37.90
C TRP A 391 -0.57 -10.49 36.89
N MET A 392 0.09 -9.33 36.89
CA MET A 392 1.28 -9.05 36.07
C MET A 392 2.44 -9.97 36.45
N GLU A 393 2.64 -10.17 37.75
CA GLU A 393 3.64 -11.11 38.28
C GLU A 393 3.25 -12.56 38.01
N ARG A 394 1.99 -12.94 38.29
CA ARG A 394 1.49 -14.31 38.02
C ARG A 394 1.56 -14.72 36.55
N THR A 395 1.49 -13.76 35.62
CA THR A 395 1.54 -14.01 34.17
C THR A 395 2.90 -13.68 33.54
N ARG A 396 3.93 -13.43 34.37
CA ARG A 396 5.27 -13.02 33.95
C ARG A 396 5.87 -13.94 32.90
N GLU A 397 5.84 -15.25 33.13
CA GLU A 397 6.41 -16.25 32.22
C GLU A 397 5.69 -16.25 30.87
N VAL A 398 4.35 -16.27 30.87
CA VAL A 398 3.55 -16.24 29.64
C VAL A 398 3.78 -14.95 28.83
N ARG A 399 3.99 -13.81 29.50
CA ARG A 399 4.29 -12.53 28.83
C ARG A 399 5.65 -12.51 28.15
N GLN A 400 6.59 -13.34 28.59
CA GLN A 400 7.92 -13.46 27.99
C GLN A 400 7.96 -14.52 26.90
N ARG A 401 7.09 -15.52 27.00
CA ARG A 401 7.06 -16.70 26.15
C ARG A 401 5.76 -16.77 25.37
N ILE A 402 5.77 -16.21 24.16
CA ILE A 402 4.59 -16.18 23.28
C ILE A 402 4.15 -17.61 22.87
N ASP A 403 5.06 -18.57 22.91
CA ASP A 403 4.79 -20.00 22.74
C ASP A 403 3.93 -20.60 23.87
N MET A 404 3.94 -20.01 25.07
CA MET A 404 3.00 -20.39 26.14
C MET A 404 1.59 -19.83 25.89
N PHE A 405 1.47 -18.77 25.10
CA PHE A 405 0.17 -18.25 24.67
C PHE A 405 -0.41 -19.08 23.51
N LEU A 406 0.43 -19.48 22.56
CA LEU A 406 0.09 -20.43 21.51
C LEU A 406 1.28 -21.36 21.25
N PRO A 407 1.19 -22.66 21.59
CA PRO A 407 2.26 -23.62 21.28
C PRO A 407 2.61 -23.61 19.79
N ASP A 408 3.91 -23.66 19.51
CA ASP A 408 4.49 -23.62 18.15
C ASP A 408 4.24 -22.31 17.38
N ALA A 409 3.94 -21.21 18.08
CA ALA A 409 3.82 -19.90 17.45
C ALA A 409 5.11 -19.52 16.71
N ARG A 410 4.98 -19.14 15.44
CA ARG A 410 6.09 -18.72 14.57
C ARG A 410 6.01 -17.26 14.17
N SER A 411 4.80 -16.69 14.12
CA SER A 411 4.59 -15.29 13.74
C SER A 411 3.54 -14.61 14.61
N VAL A 412 3.63 -13.29 14.71
CA VAL A 412 2.64 -12.42 15.36
C VAL A 412 2.24 -11.31 14.40
N VAL A 413 0.98 -11.32 13.96
CA VAL A 413 0.40 -10.23 13.16
C VAL A 413 -0.17 -9.19 14.12
N MET A 414 0.35 -7.98 14.05
CA MET A 414 -0.04 -6.84 14.87
C MET A 414 -0.95 -5.91 14.10
N LEU A 415 -2.07 -5.54 14.71
CA LEU A 415 -3.10 -4.69 14.14
C LEU A 415 -3.28 -3.48 15.04
N ALA A 416 -3.47 -2.30 14.45
CA ALA A 416 -3.73 -1.07 15.18
C ALA A 416 -4.99 -0.37 14.67
N ALA A 417 -5.85 0.07 15.59
CA ALA A 417 -7.04 0.85 15.27
C ALA A 417 -7.01 2.19 16.02
N ASN A 418 -7.09 3.28 15.28
CA ASN A 418 -7.04 4.64 15.79
C ASN A 418 -8.35 5.00 16.53
N TYR A 419 -8.23 5.54 17.74
CA TYR A 419 -9.34 6.06 18.55
C TYR A 419 -9.24 7.57 18.80
N CYS A 420 -8.37 8.29 18.08
CA CYS A 420 -8.27 9.74 18.18
C CYS A 420 -9.59 10.42 17.78
N THR A 421 -10.34 10.90 18.77
CA THR A 421 -11.60 11.62 18.60
C THR A 421 -11.47 13.03 19.14
N ASP A 422 -12.23 13.97 18.56
CA ASP A 422 -12.34 15.31 19.14
C ASP A 422 -13.08 15.22 20.48
N PRO A 423 -12.57 15.86 21.54
CA PRO A 423 -13.29 15.94 22.80
C PRO A 423 -14.62 16.69 22.56
N PRO A 424 -15.75 16.22 23.11
CA PRO A 424 -16.95 17.03 23.16
C PRO A 424 -16.68 18.27 24.02
N ASP A 425 -17.42 19.35 23.77
CA ASP A 425 -17.36 20.54 24.61
C ASP A 425 -17.65 20.17 26.06
N LYS A 426 -16.88 20.72 27.00
CA LYS A 426 -17.12 20.50 28.43
C LYS A 426 -18.28 21.40 28.85
N PRO A 427 -19.42 20.86 29.28
CA PRO A 427 -20.52 21.70 29.72
C PRO A 427 -20.15 22.48 31.00
N GLU A 428 -20.57 23.75 31.07
CA GLU A 428 -20.29 24.66 32.20
C GLU A 428 -21.43 24.70 33.23
N ASP A 429 -22.46 23.88 33.03
CA ASP A 429 -23.68 23.81 33.83
C ASP A 429 -23.44 23.28 35.26
N THR A 430 -22.45 22.41 35.45
CA THR A 430 -22.17 21.74 36.72
C THR A 430 -20.70 21.31 36.81
N PRO A 431 -20.12 21.15 38.03
CA PRO A 431 -18.80 20.55 38.18
C PRO A 431 -18.73 19.15 37.53
N ARG A 432 -17.78 18.99 36.60
CA ARG A 432 -17.59 17.77 35.80
C ARG A 432 -16.15 17.26 35.89
N GLY A 433 -16.04 15.94 35.98
CA GLY A 433 -14.77 15.22 35.88
C GLY A 433 -14.41 14.88 34.44
N ARG A 434 -13.17 14.45 34.18
CA ARG A 434 -12.66 14.03 32.89
C ARG A 434 -12.46 12.51 32.84
N VAL A 435 -12.92 11.90 31.76
CA VAL A 435 -12.64 10.50 31.40
C VAL A 435 -11.63 10.49 30.26
N SER A 436 -10.69 9.56 30.26
CA SER A 436 -9.71 9.42 29.18
C SER A 436 -10.35 8.96 27.87
N ARG A 437 -9.83 9.47 26.77
CA ARG A 437 -10.38 9.36 25.41
C ARG A 437 -10.72 7.94 24.98
N TYR A 438 -9.86 7.00 25.32
CA TYR A 438 -10.03 5.60 24.94
C TYR A 438 -11.31 4.95 25.53
N ALA A 439 -11.92 5.57 26.55
CA ALA A 439 -13.04 5.02 27.30
C ALA A 439 -14.39 5.70 27.01
N TRP A 440 -14.45 6.68 26.10
CA TRP A 440 -15.70 7.40 25.78
C TRP A 440 -16.70 6.54 24.99
N GLY A 441 -16.17 5.68 24.12
CA GLY A 441 -16.97 4.82 23.24
C GLY A 441 -17.27 3.44 23.81
N ARG A 442 -17.70 2.55 22.93
CA ARG A 442 -17.86 1.12 23.21
C ARG A 442 -16.51 0.50 23.56
N ASP A 443 -16.54 -0.46 24.47
CA ASP A 443 -15.38 -1.25 24.87
C ASP A 443 -14.68 -1.87 23.64
N TYR A 444 -13.43 -1.45 23.42
CA TYR A 444 -12.63 -1.79 22.25
C TYR A 444 -12.39 -3.30 22.15
N HIS A 445 -12.33 -4.02 23.29
CA HIS A 445 -12.22 -5.49 23.32
C HIS A 445 -13.36 -6.16 22.56
N ARG A 446 -14.54 -5.54 22.54
CA ARG A 446 -15.73 -6.04 21.84
C ARG A 446 -15.83 -5.47 20.43
N ALA A 447 -15.56 -4.17 20.28
CA ALA A 447 -15.66 -3.48 18.99
C ALA A 447 -14.68 -4.08 17.95
N MET A 448 -13.46 -4.39 18.35
CA MET A 448 -12.42 -4.91 17.43
C MET A 448 -12.50 -6.43 17.22
N ARG A 449 -13.12 -7.18 18.14
CA ARG A 449 -13.06 -8.65 18.16
C ARG A 449 -13.44 -9.29 16.83
N ARG A 450 -14.54 -8.86 16.21
CA ARG A 450 -15.00 -9.44 14.94
C ARG A 450 -13.96 -9.22 13.83
N ALA A 451 -13.36 -8.03 13.74
CA ALA A 451 -12.36 -7.71 12.74
C ALA A 451 -11.06 -8.52 12.96
N VAL A 452 -10.61 -8.64 14.21
CA VAL A 452 -9.41 -9.42 14.55
C VAL A 452 -9.63 -10.92 14.30
N CYS A 453 -10.81 -11.47 14.61
CA CYS A 453 -11.16 -12.85 14.28
C CYS A 453 -11.08 -13.12 12.77
N LYS A 454 -11.59 -12.19 11.94
CA LYS A 454 -11.48 -12.32 10.48
C LYS A 454 -10.03 -12.33 10.00
N VAL A 455 -9.15 -11.51 10.59
CA VAL A 455 -7.71 -11.56 10.25
C VAL A 455 -7.12 -12.94 10.60
N ALA A 456 -7.47 -13.49 11.77
CA ALA A 456 -7.03 -14.83 12.15
C ALA A 456 -7.55 -15.93 11.21
N GLU A 457 -8.82 -15.87 10.81
CA GLU A 457 -9.42 -16.77 9.82
C GLU A 457 -8.68 -16.69 8.48
N VAL A 458 -8.35 -15.48 8.01
CA VAL A 458 -7.60 -15.28 6.77
C VAL A 458 -6.19 -15.88 6.88
N VAL A 459 -5.49 -15.67 7.99
CA VAL A 459 -4.17 -16.29 8.23
C VAL A 459 -4.27 -17.81 8.15
N ASP A 460 -5.24 -18.41 8.83
CA ASP A 460 -5.41 -19.87 8.87
C ASP A 460 -5.81 -20.44 7.49
N GLN A 461 -6.53 -19.67 6.66
CA GLN A 461 -6.88 -20.03 5.28
C GLN A 461 -5.68 -19.95 4.32
N VAL A 462 -4.89 -18.88 4.42
CA VAL A 462 -3.71 -18.66 3.56
C VAL A 462 -2.59 -19.65 3.89
N PHE A 463 -2.50 -20.09 5.14
CA PHE A 463 -1.51 -21.05 5.61
C PHE A 463 -2.21 -22.32 6.14
N PRO A 464 -2.63 -23.25 5.25
CA PRO A 464 -3.35 -24.46 5.65
C PRO A 464 -2.59 -25.27 6.72
N GLY A 465 -3.31 -25.66 7.77
CA GLY A 465 -2.75 -26.41 8.91
C GLY A 465 -2.13 -25.52 9.99
N SER A 466 -2.05 -24.20 9.78
CA SER A 466 -1.73 -23.27 10.87
C SER A 466 -2.91 -23.08 11.82
N ARG A 467 -2.60 -22.61 13.03
CA ARG A 467 -3.58 -22.23 14.04
C ARG A 467 -3.30 -20.82 14.49
N SER A 468 -4.35 -20.02 14.68
CA SER A 468 -4.24 -18.67 15.20
C SER A 468 -4.96 -18.47 16.53
N ARG A 469 -4.38 -17.63 17.40
CA ARG A 469 -4.98 -17.18 18.66
C ARG A 469 -4.88 -15.66 18.78
N ILE A 470 -6.00 -15.02 19.09
CA ILE A 470 -6.08 -13.56 19.13
C ILE A 470 -5.91 -12.98 20.54
N SER A 471 -5.36 -11.78 20.64
CA SER A 471 -5.35 -10.94 21.84
C SER A 471 -5.75 -9.50 21.50
N ILE A 472 -6.53 -8.86 22.37
CA ILE A 472 -6.91 -7.44 22.27
C ILE A 472 -6.79 -6.85 23.68
N ASP A 473 -5.57 -6.73 24.23
CA ASP A 473 -5.31 -6.32 25.63
C ASP A 473 -6.03 -7.17 26.72
N SER A 474 -6.56 -8.33 26.32
CA SER A 474 -7.31 -9.25 27.19
C SER A 474 -6.50 -10.46 27.64
N ALA A 475 -5.27 -10.61 27.17
CA ALA A 475 -4.43 -11.77 27.40
C ALA A 475 -3.01 -11.35 27.82
N PRO A 476 -2.19 -12.26 28.38
CA PRO A 476 -0.81 -11.98 28.73
C PRO A 476 0.13 -11.89 27.52
N VAL A 477 -0.25 -11.11 26.50
CA VAL A 477 0.58 -10.75 25.35
C VAL A 477 1.18 -9.36 25.60
N ARG A 478 2.34 -9.07 25.01
CA ARG A 478 3.00 -7.76 25.09
C ARG A 478 2.82 -7.00 23.77
N GLU A 479 1.58 -6.62 23.48
CA GLU A 479 1.18 -6.06 22.18
C GLU A 479 2.05 -4.88 21.76
N ARG A 480 2.45 -4.00 22.69
CA ARG A 480 3.32 -2.85 22.36
C ARG A 480 4.72 -3.25 21.93
N ALA A 481 5.29 -4.28 22.54
CA ALA A 481 6.60 -4.81 22.15
C ALA A 481 6.52 -5.53 20.80
N TRP A 482 5.47 -6.33 20.61
CA TRP A 482 5.21 -6.99 19.33
C TRP A 482 4.91 -6.00 18.20
N ALA A 483 4.15 -4.94 18.47
CA ALA A 483 3.90 -3.85 17.53
C ALA A 483 5.20 -3.20 17.05
N ALA A 484 6.15 -2.95 17.95
CA ALA A 484 7.45 -2.39 17.57
C ALA A 484 8.29 -3.37 16.74
N ARG A 485 8.26 -4.66 17.09
CA ARG A 485 8.94 -5.72 16.32
C ARG A 485 8.32 -5.92 14.94
N ALA A 486 7.00 -5.76 14.83
CA ALA A 486 6.23 -5.90 13.61
C ALA A 486 6.31 -4.67 12.68
N GLY A 487 7.21 -3.71 12.96
CA GLY A 487 7.39 -2.53 12.12
C GLY A 487 6.26 -1.49 12.14
N ILE A 488 5.13 -1.74 12.83
CA ILE A 488 3.99 -0.81 12.80
C ILE A 488 4.25 0.50 13.56
N GLY A 489 5.20 0.52 14.49
CA GLY A 489 5.42 1.64 15.40
C GLY A 489 6.73 1.54 16.18
N TRP A 490 6.98 2.50 17.06
CA TRP A 490 8.02 2.37 18.10
C TRP A 490 7.45 2.65 19.48
N VAL A 491 8.03 2.02 20.51
CA VAL A 491 7.64 2.26 21.91
C VAL A 491 8.26 3.59 22.38
N ALA A 492 7.38 4.58 22.59
CA ALA A 492 7.75 5.91 23.02
C ALA A 492 8.12 5.98 24.50
N LYS A 493 8.68 7.12 24.93
CA LYS A 493 9.16 7.33 26.30
C LYS A 493 8.08 7.17 27.37
N ASN A 494 6.81 7.44 27.05
CA ASN A 494 5.66 7.21 27.92
C ASN A 494 5.16 5.75 27.89
N SER A 495 5.93 4.83 27.29
CA SER A 495 5.62 3.42 27.05
C SER A 495 4.52 3.12 26.04
N LEU A 496 3.88 4.12 25.42
CA LEU A 496 2.86 3.86 24.38
C LEU A 496 3.53 3.59 23.02
N ILE A 497 2.80 2.92 22.13
CA ILE A 497 3.24 2.82 20.73
C ILE A 497 2.96 4.14 20.01
N ILE A 498 3.89 4.61 19.17
CA ILE A 498 3.62 5.67 18.19
C ILE A 498 3.71 5.05 16.81
N ILE A 499 2.65 5.22 16.04
CA ILE A 499 2.53 4.75 14.66
C ILE A 499 2.73 5.95 13.72
N PRO A 500 3.68 5.90 12.76
CA PRO A 500 3.86 6.97 11.78
C PRO A 500 2.55 7.37 11.10
N GLY A 501 2.24 8.66 11.07
CA GLY A 501 1.02 9.17 10.43
C GLY A 501 -0.28 8.96 11.21
N VAL A 502 -0.30 8.15 12.28
CA VAL A 502 -1.48 7.91 13.12
C VAL A 502 -1.32 8.51 14.53
N GLY A 503 -0.13 8.42 15.12
CA GLY A 503 0.15 8.86 16.49
C GLY A 503 0.05 7.72 17.50
N SER A 504 -0.21 8.04 18.77
CA SER A 504 -0.30 7.07 19.87
C SER A 504 -1.74 6.78 20.32
N TRP A 505 -2.74 7.40 19.69
CA TRP A 505 -4.16 7.18 19.98
C TRP A 505 -4.65 5.89 19.32
N CYS A 506 -4.02 4.75 19.61
CA CYS A 506 -4.30 3.49 18.94
C CYS A 506 -4.59 2.36 19.94
N PHE A 507 -5.61 1.56 19.66
CA PHE A 507 -5.78 0.25 20.26
C PHE A 507 -4.98 -0.77 19.47
N LEU A 508 -4.41 -1.75 20.17
CA LEU A 508 -3.65 -2.83 19.56
C LEU A 508 -4.39 -4.15 19.66
N ALA A 509 -4.23 -4.98 18.65
CA ALA A 509 -4.60 -6.37 18.67
C ALA A 509 -3.47 -7.22 18.07
N ALA A 510 -3.37 -8.46 18.54
CA ALA A 510 -2.41 -9.44 18.04
C ALA A 510 -3.16 -10.68 17.54
N VAL A 511 -2.72 -11.20 16.40
CA VAL A 511 -3.02 -12.56 15.94
C VAL A 511 -1.70 -13.33 16.03
N VAL A 512 -1.58 -14.17 17.06
CA VAL A 512 -0.43 -15.07 17.23
C VAL A 512 -0.73 -16.34 16.44
N THR A 513 0.19 -16.78 15.59
CA THR A 513 -0.06 -17.91 14.67
C THR A 513 1.13 -18.86 14.61
N THR A 514 0.84 -20.14 14.37
CA THR A 514 1.86 -21.15 14.04
C THR A 514 2.34 -21.06 12.58
N ALA A 515 1.69 -20.21 11.76
CA ALA A 515 2.15 -19.93 10.39
C ALA A 515 3.50 -19.22 10.40
N GLU A 516 4.38 -19.63 9.49
CA GLU A 516 5.64 -18.94 9.22
C GLU A 516 5.39 -17.90 8.14
N ILE A 517 5.40 -16.63 8.54
CA ILE A 517 5.10 -15.50 7.67
C ILE A 517 6.32 -14.59 7.66
N GLU A 518 6.66 -14.08 6.48
CA GLU A 518 7.79 -13.15 6.29
C GLU A 518 7.59 -11.92 7.21
N PRO A 519 8.55 -11.62 8.10
CA PRO A 519 8.41 -10.53 9.05
C PRO A 519 8.70 -9.16 8.42
N ASP A 520 8.02 -8.13 8.91
CA ASP A 520 8.32 -6.74 8.63
C ASP A 520 9.54 -6.26 9.43
N LEU A 521 10.21 -5.23 8.91
CA LEU A 521 11.36 -4.64 9.58
C LEU A 521 10.93 -3.64 10.68
N PRO A 522 11.50 -3.73 11.89
CA PRO A 522 11.28 -2.74 12.94
C PRO A 522 11.65 -1.34 12.47
N ILE A 523 10.85 -0.35 12.89
CA ILE A 523 11.15 1.06 12.62
C ILE A 523 11.93 1.68 13.78
N ALA A 524 12.86 2.57 13.45
CA ALA A 524 13.68 3.27 14.44
C ALA A 524 12.81 4.18 15.33
N ASP A 525 13.17 4.27 16.62
CA ASP A 525 12.60 5.23 17.57
C ASP A 525 12.82 6.67 17.08
N ARG A 526 11.75 7.46 17.03
CA ARG A 526 11.77 8.88 16.63
C ARG A 526 11.39 9.86 17.74
N CYS A 527 11.35 9.42 18.99
CA CYS A 527 11.26 10.32 20.14
C CYS A 527 12.53 11.17 20.29
N GLY A 528 13.71 10.62 19.96
CA GLY A 528 14.99 11.35 20.03
C GLY A 528 15.21 12.05 21.37
N SER A 529 15.55 13.34 21.35
CA SER A 529 15.74 14.17 22.55
C SER A 529 14.45 14.67 23.19
N CYS A 530 13.27 14.47 22.59
CA CYS A 530 12.00 14.98 23.10
C CYS A 530 11.67 14.43 24.49
N ARG A 531 11.28 15.30 25.44
CA ARG A 531 10.91 14.93 26.82
C ARG A 531 9.48 15.33 27.20
N ALA A 532 8.69 15.84 26.26
CA ALA A 532 7.38 16.46 26.51
C ALA A 532 6.45 15.61 27.41
N CYS A 533 6.33 14.31 27.14
CA CYS A 533 5.46 13.43 27.93
C CYS A 533 5.96 13.20 29.36
N MET A 534 7.28 13.17 29.57
CA MET A 534 7.90 13.02 30.89
C MET A 534 7.75 14.30 31.70
N ASP A 535 8.05 15.44 31.07
CA ASP A 535 8.02 16.75 31.73
C ASP A 535 6.59 17.18 32.09
N ALA A 536 5.59 16.77 31.29
CA ALA A 536 4.18 17.05 31.57
C ALA A 536 3.53 16.11 32.60
N CYS A 537 4.18 15.00 32.97
CA CYS A 537 3.59 14.02 33.89
C CYS A 537 3.56 14.59 35.32
N PRO A 538 2.37 14.90 35.89
CA PRO A 538 2.29 15.69 37.13
C PRO A 538 2.80 14.93 38.36
N THR A 539 2.83 13.60 38.31
CA THR A 539 3.32 12.74 39.38
C THR A 539 4.72 12.20 39.15
N GLY A 540 5.37 12.56 38.04
CA GLY A 540 6.65 11.99 37.65
C GLY A 540 6.62 10.46 37.49
N ALA A 541 5.49 9.91 37.03
CA ALA A 541 5.32 8.46 36.86
C ALA A 541 6.21 7.87 35.76
N ILE A 542 6.63 8.67 34.78
CA ILE A 542 7.57 8.24 33.73
C ILE A 542 9.00 8.49 34.25
N VAL A 543 9.52 7.52 35.02
CA VAL A 543 10.79 7.67 35.77
C VAL A 543 12.03 7.59 34.88
N ALA A 544 11.92 6.95 33.72
CA ALA A 544 12.94 6.91 32.68
C ALA A 544 12.27 6.66 31.31
N PRO A 545 12.96 6.89 30.17
CA PRO A 545 12.43 6.53 28.87
C PRO A 545 11.91 5.08 28.83
N ARG A 546 10.61 4.92 28.54
CA ARG A 546 9.89 3.64 28.44
C ARG A 546 9.66 2.92 29.79
N VAL A 547 9.93 3.59 30.92
CA VAL A 547 9.73 3.05 32.26
C VAL A 547 8.69 3.88 33.01
N VAL A 548 7.52 3.28 33.26
CA VAL A 548 6.40 3.90 33.98
C VAL A 548 6.20 3.23 35.33
N ASP A 549 6.29 3.99 36.42
CA ASP A 549 5.96 3.50 37.76
C ASP A 549 4.44 3.61 38.01
N SER A 550 3.75 2.46 38.05
CA SER A 550 2.29 2.43 38.22
C SER A 550 1.87 3.01 39.57
N ARG A 551 2.71 2.91 40.59
CA ARG A 551 2.44 3.44 41.95
C ARG A 551 2.34 4.97 41.98
N ARG A 552 2.75 5.64 40.90
CA ARG A 552 2.65 7.09 40.70
C ARG A 552 1.68 7.45 39.57
N CYS A 553 1.25 6.49 38.76
CA CYS A 553 0.50 6.75 37.54
C CYS A 553 -0.98 7.01 37.85
N ILE A 554 -1.47 8.19 37.51
CA ILE A 554 -2.89 8.57 37.71
C ILE A 554 -3.83 7.58 37.00
N ALA A 555 -3.47 7.09 35.81
CA ALA A 555 -4.27 6.11 35.10
C ALA A 555 -4.42 4.80 35.90
N TYR A 556 -3.34 4.29 36.50
CA TYR A 556 -3.42 3.12 37.38
C TYR A 556 -4.34 3.38 38.58
N HIS A 557 -4.17 4.50 39.28
CA HIS A 557 -4.95 4.79 40.49
C HIS A 557 -6.43 5.01 40.22
N THR A 558 -6.78 5.59 39.08
CA THR A 558 -8.18 5.84 38.71
C THR A 558 -8.88 4.62 38.13
N ILE A 559 -8.14 3.67 37.53
CA ILE A 559 -8.70 2.50 36.83
C ILE A 559 -8.60 1.21 37.65
N GLU A 560 -7.42 0.89 38.20
CA GLU A 560 -7.13 -0.42 38.82
C GLU A 560 -7.13 -0.38 40.34
N ASN A 561 -6.59 0.68 40.95
CA ASN A 561 -6.47 0.77 42.40
C ASN A 561 -7.85 0.73 43.05
N ARG A 562 -8.06 -0.21 43.98
CA ARG A 562 -9.30 -0.34 44.77
C ARG A 562 -9.16 0.25 46.18
N GLY A 563 -7.94 0.53 46.63
CA GLY A 563 -7.67 1.10 47.95
C GLY A 563 -7.62 2.62 47.96
N VAL A 564 -6.92 3.18 48.94
CA VAL A 564 -6.70 4.63 49.06
C VAL A 564 -5.74 5.09 47.97
N ILE A 565 -6.00 6.27 47.37
CA ILE A 565 -5.08 6.91 46.44
C ILE A 565 -4.08 7.75 47.26
N PRO A 566 -2.76 7.57 47.09
CA PRO A 566 -1.76 8.37 47.81
C PRO A 566 -2.01 9.88 47.65
N SER A 567 -1.81 10.64 48.72
CA SER A 567 -2.16 12.07 48.77
C SER A 567 -1.41 12.93 47.73
N GLU A 568 -0.20 12.53 47.36
CA GLU A 568 0.59 13.16 46.28
C GLU A 568 -0.04 12.93 44.88
N VAL A 569 -0.55 11.73 44.63
CA VAL A 569 -1.24 11.40 43.38
C VAL A 569 -2.60 12.09 43.36
N ALA A 570 -3.36 12.04 44.46
CA ALA A 570 -4.69 12.63 44.57
C ALA A 570 -4.68 14.13 44.27
N ARG A 571 -3.72 14.89 44.81
CA ARG A 571 -3.53 16.33 44.51
C ARG A 571 -3.19 16.60 43.04
N SER A 572 -2.53 15.64 42.39
CA SER A 572 -2.09 15.74 41.00
C SER A 572 -3.13 15.27 39.99
N MET A 573 -4.26 14.70 40.44
CA MET A 573 -5.32 14.20 39.57
C MET A 573 -6.05 15.29 38.78
N GLY A 574 -6.01 16.55 39.22
CA GLY A 574 -6.74 17.63 38.56
C GLY A 574 -8.23 17.29 38.45
N ASP A 575 -8.77 17.29 37.21
CA ASP A 575 -10.15 16.92 36.91
C ASP A 575 -10.36 15.44 36.51
N MET A 576 -9.31 14.61 36.52
CA MET A 576 -9.37 13.23 36.01
C MET A 576 -10.08 12.27 36.96
N VAL A 577 -11.27 11.80 36.56
CA VAL A 577 -12.02 10.76 37.29
C VAL A 577 -11.77 9.35 36.77
N PHE A 578 -11.31 9.20 35.52
CA PHE A 578 -10.97 7.90 34.94
C PHE A 578 -9.85 8.00 33.89
N GLY A 579 -8.73 7.31 34.14
CA GLY A 579 -7.53 7.32 33.29
C GLY A 579 -6.73 8.63 33.35
N CYS A 580 -5.72 8.75 32.48
CA CYS A 580 -4.96 9.99 32.27
C CYS A 580 -4.40 10.05 30.84
N ASP A 581 -4.70 11.15 30.13
CA ASP A 581 -4.30 11.36 28.73
C ASP A 581 -3.13 12.36 28.57
N ILE A 582 -2.67 13.01 29.65
CA ILE A 582 -1.73 14.14 29.60
C ILE A 582 -0.50 13.83 28.75
N CYS A 583 0.10 12.65 28.94
CA CYS A 583 1.32 12.26 28.24
C CYS A 583 1.10 12.03 26.73
N GLN A 584 -0.14 11.73 26.31
CA GLN A 584 -0.54 11.63 24.91
C GLN A 584 -0.92 12.99 24.32
N GLU A 585 -1.60 13.84 25.08
CA GLU A 585 -2.02 15.18 24.65
C GLU A 585 -0.82 16.07 24.29
N VAL A 586 0.26 16.01 25.09
CA VAL A 586 1.48 16.81 24.83
C VAL A 586 2.40 16.20 23.77
N CYS A 587 2.14 14.96 23.33
CA CYS A 587 3.01 14.27 22.37
C CYS A 587 2.97 14.96 21.00
N PRO A 588 4.10 15.42 20.42
CA PRO A 588 4.11 16.10 19.13
C PRO A 588 3.53 15.27 17.98
N TRP A 589 3.68 13.95 18.05
CA TRP A 589 3.16 13.00 17.07
C TRP A 589 1.63 12.92 17.04
N ASN A 590 0.96 13.43 18.08
CA ASN A 590 -0.50 13.45 18.18
C ASN A 590 -1.13 14.75 17.67
N ARG A 591 -0.33 15.81 17.41
CA ARG A 591 -0.86 17.12 16.97
C ARG A 591 -1.63 17.04 15.66
N ARG A 592 -1.21 16.15 14.75
CA ARG A 592 -1.85 15.91 13.45
C ARG A 592 -2.36 14.48 13.33
N ALA A 593 -2.63 13.81 14.45
CA ALA A 593 -3.22 12.48 14.44
C ALA A 593 -4.57 12.53 13.71
N PRO A 594 -4.80 11.67 12.70
CA PRO A 594 -6.06 11.60 11.99
C PRO A 594 -7.18 11.26 12.97
N ARG A 595 -8.41 11.69 12.67
CA ARG A 595 -9.57 11.31 13.48
C ARG A 595 -9.97 9.87 13.19
N SER A 596 -10.45 9.19 14.23
CA SER A 596 -10.94 7.83 14.14
C SER A 596 -12.12 7.76 13.18
N HIS A 597 -12.10 6.76 12.31
CA HIS A 597 -13.19 6.44 11.40
C HIS A 597 -14.14 5.37 11.99
N ILE A 598 -13.80 4.82 13.17
CA ILE A 598 -14.57 3.75 13.82
C ILE A 598 -15.60 4.37 14.74
N ARG A 599 -16.88 4.29 14.34
CA ARG A 599 -18.01 4.87 15.07
C ARG A 599 -18.13 4.35 16.51
N ASP A 600 -17.75 3.09 16.75
CA ASP A 600 -17.80 2.49 18.08
C ASP A 600 -16.84 3.18 19.08
N PHE A 601 -15.84 3.94 18.63
CA PHE A 601 -14.91 4.66 19.49
C PHE A 601 -15.31 6.12 19.78
N LEU A 602 -16.34 6.62 19.10
CA LEU A 602 -16.84 7.97 19.33
C LEU A 602 -17.49 8.09 20.72
N PRO A 603 -17.44 9.28 21.35
CA PRO A 603 -18.22 9.54 22.57
C PRO A 603 -19.69 9.22 22.35
N ARG A 604 -20.29 8.51 23.31
CA ARG A 604 -21.73 8.16 23.22
C ARG A 604 -22.63 9.30 23.70
N SER A 605 -22.08 10.15 24.57
CA SER A 605 -22.66 11.41 25.04
C SER A 605 -21.56 12.28 25.64
N GLU A 606 -21.84 13.55 25.89
CA GLU A 606 -20.95 14.43 26.66
C GLU A 606 -20.61 13.83 28.03
N ASP A 607 -21.55 13.17 28.71
CA ASP A 607 -21.35 12.54 30.02
C ASP A 607 -20.35 11.38 30.01
N THR A 608 -20.12 10.75 28.85
CA THR A 608 -19.08 9.70 28.73
C THR A 608 -17.66 10.27 28.75
N ALA A 609 -17.50 11.54 28.37
CA ALA A 609 -16.21 12.25 28.40
C ALA A 609 -16.08 13.16 29.63
N TRP A 610 -17.18 13.81 30.00
CA TRP A 610 -17.29 14.83 31.04
C TRP A 610 -18.41 14.51 32.06
N PRO A 611 -18.32 13.39 32.81
CA PRO A 611 -19.37 13.03 33.73
C PRO A 611 -19.58 14.09 34.83
N PRO A 612 -20.83 14.50 35.11
CA PRO A 612 -21.13 15.36 36.24
C PRO A 612 -20.74 14.67 37.55
N LEU A 613 -20.13 15.45 38.46
CA LEU A 613 -19.66 14.90 39.74
C LEU A 613 -20.82 14.51 40.66
N ALA A 614 -21.95 15.23 40.61
CA ALA A 614 -23.09 15.03 41.50
C ALA A 614 -23.64 13.58 41.52
N PRO A 615 -24.00 12.94 40.39
CA PRO A 615 -24.50 11.56 40.41
C PRO A 615 -23.44 10.54 40.83
N LEU A 616 -22.16 10.78 40.52
CA LEU A 616 -21.05 9.93 40.99
C LEU A 616 -20.90 9.99 42.52
N LEU A 617 -20.91 11.20 43.10
CA LEU A 617 -20.82 11.43 44.54
C LEU A 617 -22.02 10.83 45.30
N ALA A 618 -23.22 10.92 44.70
CA ALA A 618 -24.43 10.32 45.24
C ALA A 618 -24.44 8.78 45.16
N GLY A 619 -23.50 8.17 44.44
CA GLY A 619 -23.52 6.73 44.19
C GLY A 619 -24.74 6.28 43.39
N ASN A 620 -25.20 7.11 42.44
CA ASN A 620 -26.37 6.82 41.62
C ASN A 620 -26.07 5.68 40.62
N ARG A 621 -26.54 4.48 40.95
CA ARG A 621 -26.31 3.27 40.15
C ARG A 621 -27.01 3.32 38.78
N ASP A 622 -28.27 3.75 38.74
CA ASP A 622 -29.05 3.74 37.51
C ASP A 622 -28.46 4.69 36.47
N TRP A 623 -28.03 5.88 36.91
CA TRP A 623 -27.31 6.82 36.05
C TRP A 623 -25.96 6.26 35.59
N PHE A 624 -25.18 5.66 36.51
CA PHE A 624 -23.88 5.08 36.17
C PHE A 624 -24.02 3.96 35.13
N GLU A 625 -25.02 3.09 35.28
CA GLU A 625 -25.30 2.02 34.34
C GLU A 625 -25.78 2.57 32.99
N ALA A 626 -26.68 3.57 32.99
CA ALA A 626 -27.13 4.22 31.75
C ALA A 626 -25.96 4.84 30.96
N VAL A 627 -25.05 5.55 31.63
CA VAL A 627 -23.95 6.27 30.97
C VAL A 627 -22.79 5.37 30.59
N PHE A 628 -22.41 4.40 31.44
CA PHE A 628 -21.16 3.65 31.27
C PHE A 628 -21.33 2.18 30.87
N THR A 629 -22.56 1.65 30.77
CA THR A 629 -22.76 0.27 30.30
C THR A 629 -22.17 0.05 28.92
N GLY A 630 -21.25 -0.90 28.78
CA GLY A 630 -20.59 -1.21 27.52
C GLY A 630 -19.37 -0.35 27.19
N THR A 631 -18.92 0.52 28.11
CA THR A 631 -17.64 1.25 28.03
C THR A 631 -16.57 0.60 28.90
N PRO A 632 -15.28 0.90 28.67
CA PRO A 632 -14.19 0.48 29.56
C PRO A 632 -14.30 1.03 31.00
N VAL A 633 -15.05 2.12 31.24
CA VAL A 633 -15.18 2.78 32.55
C VAL A 633 -15.72 1.83 33.63
N ARG A 634 -16.50 0.82 33.24
CA ARG A 634 -16.99 -0.21 34.17
C ARG A 634 -15.89 -0.91 34.97
N ARG A 635 -14.66 -0.93 34.47
CA ARG A 635 -13.51 -1.52 35.15
C ARG A 635 -13.23 -0.87 36.51
N ALA A 636 -13.46 0.44 36.66
CA ALA A 636 -13.27 1.13 37.94
C ALA A 636 -14.38 0.84 38.96
N LYS A 637 -15.55 0.36 38.51
CA LYS A 637 -16.80 0.26 39.27
C LYS A 637 -17.29 1.63 39.78
N LEU A 638 -18.57 1.68 40.18
CA LEU A 638 -19.17 2.90 40.71
C LEU A 638 -18.46 3.40 41.97
N GLU A 639 -18.08 2.51 42.89
CA GLU A 639 -17.36 2.87 44.12
C GLU A 639 -16.01 3.55 43.82
N GLY A 640 -15.25 3.02 42.86
CA GLY A 640 -13.99 3.63 42.44
C GLY A 640 -14.19 4.99 41.79
N MET A 641 -15.21 5.11 40.92
CA MET A 641 -15.55 6.38 40.28
C MET A 641 -16.04 7.44 41.28
N ARG A 642 -16.80 7.02 42.31
CA ARG A 642 -17.22 7.89 43.41
C ARG A 642 -16.02 8.40 44.21
N ARG A 643 -15.11 7.50 44.62
CA ARG A 643 -13.86 7.89 45.30
C ARG A 643 -13.05 8.89 44.46
N ASN A 644 -12.91 8.64 43.16
CA ASN A 644 -12.18 9.55 42.28
C ASN A 644 -12.91 10.90 42.15
N ALA A 645 -14.25 10.91 42.09
CA ALA A 645 -15.05 12.13 42.05
C ALA A 645 -14.93 12.97 43.32
N GLU A 646 -14.81 12.36 44.51
CA GLU A 646 -14.56 13.07 45.77
C GLU A 646 -13.23 13.82 45.74
N ILE A 647 -12.17 13.18 45.22
CA ILE A 647 -10.85 13.80 45.04
C ILE A 647 -10.93 14.95 44.03
N VAL A 648 -11.55 14.72 42.87
CA VAL A 648 -11.68 15.74 41.82
C VAL A 648 -12.50 16.94 42.29
N ARG A 649 -13.59 16.72 43.04
CA ARG A 649 -14.36 17.81 43.66
C ARG A 649 -13.45 18.69 44.54
N ASN A 650 -12.64 18.06 45.39
CA ASN A 650 -11.75 18.81 46.29
C ASN A 650 -10.69 19.61 45.50
N ASN A 651 -10.13 19.01 44.44
CA ASN A 651 -9.16 19.69 43.55
C ASN A 651 -9.77 20.89 42.80
N LEU A 652 -11.03 20.77 42.34
CA LEU A 652 -11.71 21.84 41.61
C LEU A 652 -12.19 23.00 42.51
N CYS A 653 -12.54 22.71 43.76
CA CYS A 653 -13.07 23.70 44.70
C CYS A 653 -11.99 24.44 45.53
N GLY A 654 -10.69 24.19 45.29
CA GLY A 654 -9.59 24.91 45.94
C GLY A 654 -9.38 24.63 47.45
N GLY A 655 -9.97 23.55 47.98
CA GLY A 655 -9.91 23.23 49.41
C GLY A 655 -8.72 22.34 49.78
N ALA A 656 -7.90 22.80 50.73
CA ALA A 656 -6.99 21.94 51.48
C ALA A 656 -7.76 20.73 52.08
N PRO A 657 -7.17 19.53 52.13
CA PRO A 657 -7.90 18.34 52.52
C PRO A 657 -8.16 18.31 54.02
N ASP A 658 -9.45 18.31 54.42
CA ASP A 658 -9.86 17.61 55.63
C ASP A 658 -10.07 16.14 55.25
N LEU A 659 -9.10 15.30 55.60
CA LEU A 659 -9.21 13.84 55.55
C LEU A 659 -9.82 13.36 56.88
N PRO A 660 -10.83 12.48 56.88
CA PRO A 660 -11.12 11.63 58.03
C PRO A 660 -10.03 10.58 58.26
#